data_AF-A0A8E2ERZ1-F1
#
_entry.id   AF-A0A8E2ERZ1-F1
#
_cell.length_a   1.000
_cell.length_b   1.000
_cell.length_c   1.000
_cell.angle_alpha   90.00
_cell.angle_beta   90.00
_cell.angle_gamma   90.00
#
_symmetry.space_group_name_H-M   'P 1'
#
loop_
_entity.id
_entity.type
_entity.pdbx_description
1 polymer ?
#
loop_
_entity_poly.entity_id
_entity_poly.type
_entity_poly.pdbx_seq_one_letter_code
_entity_poly.pdbx_strand_id
1 'polypeptide(L)'
;MSLSNTPFPPGPLPPEVSFQNKWELLKPFIIDQYINRKAPLSELIQTIKTRHGFDASESQYKYQINRKWQLKKILTATKKDAICKKLQQRDDRPAVVEHLGQNVNAKLRRHLKNARRQIQAPGLMQKRENDIFLYWNMPYGTMQGFNTGIMNRASPSGSGSTPSDIVMTMASSPQTNTSTSREGASSLSVELKKKRTVDRAHLFILNERDQLIKSMNQAERQTMSTWLYQFWFYAFKTAKYWGRGPRNWNAELLRFEDFGGAMLSLPNTPSANPSPSIFQHSPLDVRMAEGAGEDEDVAPSNLCRWVIHVPYTPYEPLASPPRDMTGAYDLNNPEDWPKWPVGWEVPEFQDRLKNGLETNDFSTAKAHDLPVAVDQIAAAVERSPEELVVEAIGFSIIGHNIELLATQIANVKKKRLEVDIEVLYPLHLAASYLDGAGTCCKILKCLIYSYIPGYSVIRNYQNTFGHTVLDNLFISILKSHTSILPGYVDDVWKNEKSFVGDNVDICGRWDADSVCFRKRLQRGKPTIPKEWKHKFCHTSVQTICHFIEILFYGLSSQLVNKASGIFLKYCSQCGLKLQLRPLHTLVLVATHLALSGCEDEDLFGMIACLLCFLANGADPTLTAEISVSALLHVQPCEICEQHEFLTAFDLAQQIGASLFLTWSPKVQTGWRVFCSVLRSSTEERRCNEDYSKAYEAANEDNPSRCEGWDDGSNRHFFGANKNMSILWAAVQTEFLTYRRLKEDDPWISEHFNMEDLAEGLHIGEEIRVGLVQKGLMEHFCYCDVLWSAKDDMPRPPRLGDVCKGYFANLDRWDRATYLED
;
A
#
# COMPACT_ATOMS: atom_id res chain seq x y z
N MET A 1 16.86 -11.81 50.49
CA MET A 1 17.61 -11.87 51.76
C MET A 1 16.82 -11.11 52.79
N SER A 2 16.31 -11.83 53.79
CA SER A 2 15.58 -11.28 54.93
C SER A 2 16.47 -10.23 55.62
N LEU A 3 16.00 -8.99 55.75
CA LEU A 3 16.67 -8.03 56.63
C LEU A 3 16.53 -8.57 58.04
N SER A 4 17.64 -9.08 58.56
CA SER A 4 17.83 -9.45 59.94
C SER A 4 17.25 -8.35 60.83
N ASN A 5 16.29 -8.70 61.68
CA ASN A 5 15.99 -7.97 62.90
C ASN A 5 17.23 -8.04 63.81
N THR A 6 18.24 -7.23 63.52
CA THR A 6 19.29 -6.91 64.48
C THR A 6 18.73 -5.83 65.41
N PRO A 7 18.75 -6.03 66.74
CA PRO A 7 18.37 -4.99 67.68
C PRO A 7 19.32 -3.80 67.49
N PHE A 8 18.76 -2.61 67.25
CA PHE A 8 19.52 -1.36 67.27
C PHE A 8 20.33 -1.28 68.58
N PRO A 9 21.61 -0.87 68.57
CA PRO A 9 22.38 -0.76 69.80
C PRO A 9 21.66 0.21 70.75
N PRO A 10 21.19 -0.25 71.94
CA PRO A 10 20.39 0.57 72.83
C PRO A 10 21.26 1.52 73.68
N GLY A 11 22.38 2.02 73.13
CA GLY A 11 23.35 2.81 73.89
C GLY A 11 24.30 3.64 73.03
N PRO A 12 25.24 4.34 73.69
CA PRO A 12 26.25 5.19 73.05
C PRO A 12 27.09 4.39 72.05
N LEU A 13 27.41 4.99 70.90
CA LEU A 13 28.30 4.35 69.94
C LEU A 13 29.71 4.18 70.53
N PRO A 14 30.41 3.07 70.26
CA PRO A 14 31.77 2.85 70.78
C PRO A 14 32.71 4.01 70.37
N PRO A 15 33.57 4.49 71.28
CA PRO A 15 34.47 5.61 71.01
C PRO A 15 35.51 5.30 69.92
N GLU A 16 35.81 4.03 69.69
CA GLU A 16 36.79 3.53 68.71
C GLU A 16 36.33 3.61 67.25
N VAL A 17 35.03 3.85 67.00
CA VAL A 17 34.49 3.96 65.65
C VAL A 17 34.78 5.35 65.09
N SER A 18 35.41 5.43 63.91
CA SER A 18 35.66 6.71 63.24
C SER A 18 34.36 7.50 63.04
N PHE A 19 34.44 8.83 63.07
CA PHE A 19 33.29 9.72 62.89
C PHE A 19 32.50 9.40 61.60
N GLN A 20 33.19 8.99 60.54
CA GLN A 20 32.58 8.60 59.27
C GLN A 20 31.82 7.26 59.36
N ASN A 21 32.35 6.29 60.11
CA ASN A 21 31.71 4.98 60.28
C ASN A 21 30.49 5.05 61.21
N LYS A 22 30.46 6.01 62.15
CA LYS A 22 29.28 6.29 62.99
C LYS A 22 28.04 6.66 62.15
N TRP A 23 28.22 7.37 61.04
CA TRP A 23 27.12 7.69 60.11
C TRP A 23 26.49 6.43 59.51
N GLU A 24 27.27 5.47 59.03
CA GLU A 24 26.72 4.25 58.42
C GLU A 24 26.06 3.33 59.46
N LEU A 25 26.54 3.31 60.71
CA LEU A 25 25.88 2.59 61.82
C LEU A 25 24.53 3.20 62.21
N LEU A 26 24.43 4.53 62.22
CA LEU A 26 23.19 5.25 62.55
C LEU A 26 22.21 5.35 61.38
N LYS A 27 22.65 5.04 60.17
CA LYS A 27 21.86 5.17 58.94
C LYS A 27 20.49 4.48 59.01
N PRO A 28 20.34 3.23 59.50
CA PRO A 28 19.02 2.60 59.57
C PRO A 28 18.09 3.28 60.58
N PHE A 29 18.64 3.82 61.68
CA PHE A 29 17.87 4.56 62.70
C PHE A 29 17.43 5.94 62.17
N ILE A 30 18.34 6.63 61.47
CA ILE A 30 18.05 7.89 60.78
C ILE A 30 16.96 7.69 59.73
N ILE A 31 17.02 6.61 58.95
CA ILE A 31 15.99 6.28 57.97
C ILE A 31 14.63 6.06 58.67
N ASP A 32 14.57 5.28 59.76
CA ASP A 32 13.30 5.04 60.46
C ASP A 32 12.69 6.33 61.03
N GLN A 33 13.48 7.13 61.75
CA GLN A 33 12.99 8.34 62.40
C GLN A 33 12.66 9.45 61.38
N TYR A 34 13.52 9.68 60.40
CA TYR A 34 13.37 10.78 59.43
C TYR A 34 12.35 10.48 58.32
N ILE A 35 12.33 9.24 57.81
CA ILE A 35 11.49 8.83 56.68
C ILE A 35 10.19 8.17 57.17
N ASN A 36 10.26 7.16 58.04
CA ASN A 36 9.06 6.40 58.45
C ASN A 36 8.21 7.17 59.46
N ARG A 37 8.84 7.70 60.53
CA ARG A 37 8.15 8.44 61.59
C ARG A 37 7.98 9.94 61.28
N LYS A 38 8.55 10.40 60.16
CA LYS A 38 8.50 11.79 59.66
C LYS A 38 8.99 12.83 60.66
N ALA A 39 9.86 12.46 61.61
CA ALA A 39 10.36 13.40 62.60
C ALA A 39 10.99 14.65 61.93
N PRO A 40 10.80 15.85 62.50
CA PRO A 40 11.54 17.03 62.10
C PRO A 40 13.03 16.82 62.33
N LEU A 41 13.86 17.43 61.47
CA LEU A 41 15.31 17.21 61.51
C LEU A 41 15.93 17.62 62.86
N SER A 42 15.38 18.66 63.48
CA SER A 42 15.78 19.11 64.82
C SER A 42 15.56 18.04 65.91
N GLU A 43 14.41 17.35 65.88
CA GLU A 43 14.09 16.28 66.84
C GLU A 43 14.94 15.03 66.60
N LEU A 44 15.24 14.70 65.33
CA LEU A 44 16.15 13.63 64.97
C LEU A 44 17.56 13.87 65.51
N ILE A 45 18.10 15.07 65.29
CA ILE A 45 19.44 15.46 65.76
C ILE A 45 19.48 15.35 67.28
N GLN A 46 18.47 15.89 67.96
CA GLN A 46 18.39 15.85 69.41
C GLN A 46 18.33 14.40 69.92
N THR A 47 17.54 13.54 69.28
CA THR A 47 17.38 12.13 69.66
C THR A 47 18.67 11.33 69.46
N ILE A 48 19.41 11.58 68.39
CA ILE A 48 20.68 10.88 68.13
C ILE A 48 21.79 11.38 69.06
N LYS A 49 21.79 12.68 69.36
CA LYS A 49 22.70 13.28 70.34
C LYS A 49 22.47 12.69 71.73
N THR A 50 21.23 12.60 72.19
CA THR A 50 20.89 12.10 73.53
C THR A 50 21.00 10.59 73.66
N ARG A 51 20.54 9.83 72.65
CA ARG A 51 20.45 8.36 72.72
C ARG A 51 21.73 7.63 72.28
N HIS A 52 22.49 8.21 71.36
CA HIS A 52 23.66 7.57 70.75
C HIS A 52 24.96 8.34 70.96
N GLY A 53 24.92 9.49 71.65
CA GLY A 53 26.11 10.31 71.95
C GLY A 53 26.78 10.89 70.71
N PHE A 54 26.05 10.99 69.60
CA PHE A 54 26.60 11.46 68.31
C PHE A 54 26.16 12.90 68.03
N ASP A 55 27.07 13.84 68.28
CA ASP A 55 26.86 15.27 68.09
C ASP A 55 27.42 15.71 66.72
N ALA A 56 26.52 16.00 65.79
CA ALA A 56 26.84 16.47 64.44
C ALA A 56 25.93 17.64 64.08
N SER A 57 26.45 18.59 63.30
CA SER A 57 25.70 19.81 62.94
C SER A 57 24.55 19.50 61.98
N GLU A 58 23.54 20.37 61.97
CA GLU A 58 22.41 20.25 61.04
C GLU A 58 22.87 20.23 59.57
N SER A 59 23.94 20.97 59.23
CA SER A 59 24.52 20.95 57.88
C SER A 59 25.15 19.61 57.52
N GLN A 60 25.79 18.93 58.47
CA GLN A 60 26.33 17.57 58.28
C GLN A 60 25.21 16.54 58.09
N TYR A 61 24.12 16.64 58.87
CA TYR A 61 22.93 15.81 58.63
C TYR A 61 22.30 16.08 57.27
N LYS A 62 22.16 17.35 56.86
CA LYS A 62 21.64 17.71 55.53
C LYS A 62 22.53 17.19 54.41
N TYR A 63 23.86 17.25 54.55
CA TYR A 63 24.79 16.68 53.59
C TYR A 63 24.63 15.16 53.52
N GLN A 64 24.59 14.49 54.67
CA GLN A 64 24.51 13.04 54.74
C GLN A 64 23.19 12.51 54.18
N ILE A 65 22.07 13.13 54.56
CA ILE A 65 20.72 12.78 54.11
C ILE A 65 20.50 13.12 52.63
N ASN A 66 20.80 14.36 52.21
CA ASN A 66 20.39 14.84 50.87
C ASN A 66 21.44 14.61 49.77
N ARG A 67 22.75 14.67 50.10
CA ARG A 67 23.83 14.55 49.10
C ARG A 67 24.44 13.16 49.08
N LYS A 68 24.81 12.60 50.25
CA LYS A 68 25.50 11.30 50.32
C LYS A 68 24.56 10.09 50.25
N TRP A 69 23.44 10.11 50.98
CA TRP A 69 22.45 9.01 50.97
C TRP A 69 21.24 9.27 50.06
N GLN A 70 21.08 10.50 49.56
CA GLN A 70 20.00 10.90 48.64
C GLN A 70 18.57 10.56 49.13
N LEU A 71 18.34 10.59 50.45
CA LEU A 71 17.08 10.27 51.11
C LEU A 71 16.09 11.44 50.98
N LYS A 72 15.20 11.40 49.99
CA LYS A 72 14.12 12.40 49.83
C LYS A 72 12.80 11.89 50.42
N LYS A 73 12.17 12.65 51.33
CA LYS A 73 10.84 12.35 51.91
C LYS A 73 9.72 12.24 50.86
N ILE A 74 9.90 12.88 49.70
CA ILE A 74 8.86 13.02 48.67
C ILE A 74 9.34 12.38 47.37
N LEU A 75 8.52 11.46 46.85
CA LEU A 75 8.69 10.89 45.52
C LEU A 75 8.28 11.95 44.48
N THR A 76 9.25 12.52 43.76
CA THR A 76 9.03 13.54 42.73
C THR A 76 8.29 12.98 41.51
N ALA A 77 7.63 13.83 40.72
CA ALA A 77 6.95 13.43 39.48
C ALA A 77 7.91 12.71 38.51
N THR A 78 9.09 13.30 38.25
CA THR A 78 10.12 12.71 37.39
C THR A 78 10.57 11.31 37.84
N LYS A 79 10.63 11.08 39.16
CA LYS A 79 10.99 9.77 39.71
C LYS A 79 9.82 8.77 39.60
N LYS A 80 8.58 9.22 39.76
CA LYS A 80 7.38 8.40 39.46
C LYS A 80 7.32 8.01 37.99
N ASP A 81 7.62 8.93 37.08
CA ASP A 81 7.66 8.67 35.63
C ASP A 81 8.74 7.65 35.28
N ALA A 82 9.95 7.80 35.82
CA ALA A 82 11.04 6.85 35.62
C ALA A 82 10.69 5.44 36.15
N ILE A 83 10.04 5.36 37.32
CA ILE A 83 9.55 4.10 37.89
C ILE A 83 8.48 3.48 37.00
N CYS A 84 7.47 4.27 36.59
CA CYS A 84 6.38 3.78 35.74
C CYS A 84 6.90 3.30 34.37
N LYS A 85 7.84 4.04 33.76
CA LYS A 85 8.46 3.66 32.47
C LYS A 85 9.22 2.33 32.59
N LYS A 86 9.95 2.10 33.68
CA LYS A 86 10.62 0.81 33.93
C LYS A 86 9.62 -0.33 34.18
N LEU A 87 8.50 -0.06 34.86
CA LEU A 87 7.44 -1.06 35.06
C LEU A 87 6.74 -1.41 33.74
N GLN A 88 6.52 -0.42 32.85
CA GLN A 88 5.93 -0.65 31.53
C GLN A 88 6.82 -1.48 30.59
N GLN A 89 8.15 -1.46 30.81
CA GLN A 89 9.14 -2.22 30.03
C GLN A 89 9.33 -3.67 30.50
N ARG A 90 8.69 -4.08 31.59
CA ARG A 90 8.81 -5.43 32.18
C ARG A 90 7.51 -6.21 32.03
N ASP A 91 7.63 -7.53 32.19
CA ASP A 91 6.54 -8.53 32.13
C ASP A 91 5.30 -8.09 32.95
N ASP A 92 4.09 -8.43 32.49
CA ASP A 92 2.77 -8.00 33.05
C ASP A 92 2.45 -8.54 34.47
N ARG A 93 3.46 -8.98 35.21
CA ARG A 93 3.30 -9.56 36.55
C ARG A 93 2.97 -8.48 37.59
N PRO A 94 2.23 -8.85 38.65
CA PRO A 94 1.97 -7.94 39.76
C PRO A 94 3.30 -7.52 40.39
N ALA A 95 3.58 -6.21 40.36
CA ALA A 95 4.78 -5.63 40.94
C ALA A 95 4.44 -4.90 42.24
N VAL A 96 5.17 -5.21 43.31
CA VAL A 96 5.21 -4.41 44.51
C VAL A 96 6.42 -3.48 44.39
N VAL A 97 6.17 -2.16 44.36
CA VAL A 97 7.23 -1.17 44.35
C VAL A 97 7.36 -0.56 45.74
N GLU A 98 8.53 -0.77 46.32
CA GLU A 98 8.91 -0.19 47.59
C GLU A 98 9.92 0.94 47.35
N HIS A 99 9.61 2.11 47.90
CA HIS A 99 10.56 3.21 47.98
C HIS A 99 10.87 3.45 49.46
N LEU A 100 12.13 3.26 49.84
CA LEU A 100 12.58 3.34 51.25
C LEU A 100 11.74 2.45 52.19
N GLY A 101 11.42 1.22 51.77
CA GLY A 101 10.64 0.26 52.56
C GLY A 101 9.12 0.52 52.62
N GLN A 102 8.62 1.56 51.94
CA GLN A 102 7.18 1.86 51.86
C GLN A 102 6.61 1.46 50.51
N ASN A 103 5.48 0.75 50.51
CA ASN A 103 4.71 0.47 49.30
C ASN A 103 4.18 1.78 48.69
N VAL A 104 4.60 2.09 47.46
CA VAL A 104 4.21 3.31 46.74
C VAL A 104 3.19 3.08 45.63
N ASN A 105 2.62 1.88 45.49
CA ASN A 105 1.72 1.53 44.38
C ASN A 105 0.51 2.46 44.27
N ALA A 106 -0.11 2.85 45.39
CA ALA A 106 -1.23 3.78 45.39
C ALA A 106 -0.85 5.19 44.87
N LYS A 107 0.36 5.66 45.20
CA LYS A 107 0.90 6.95 44.73
C LYS A 107 1.21 6.89 43.23
N LEU A 108 1.77 5.77 42.75
CA LEU A 108 2.01 5.52 41.32
C LEU A 108 0.70 5.42 40.55
N ARG A 109 -0.31 4.71 41.08
CA ARG A 109 -1.66 4.62 40.46
C ARG A 109 -2.30 6.00 40.31
N ARG A 110 -2.29 6.83 41.36
CA ARG A 110 -2.85 8.20 41.29
C ARG A 110 -2.11 9.05 40.25
N HIS A 111 -0.78 8.90 40.18
CA HIS A 111 0.06 9.55 39.17
C HIS A 111 -0.30 9.12 37.75
N LEU A 112 -0.43 7.82 37.49
CA LEU A 112 -0.85 7.27 36.20
C LEU A 112 -2.24 7.74 35.78
N LYS A 113 -3.21 7.75 36.70
CA LYS A 113 -4.56 8.28 36.45
C LYS A 113 -4.53 9.77 36.08
N ASN A 114 -3.73 10.56 36.78
CA ASN A 114 -3.59 11.98 36.48
C ASN A 114 -2.89 12.21 35.14
N ALA A 115 -1.81 11.47 34.85
CA ALA A 115 -1.11 11.53 33.57
C ALA A 115 -2.06 11.15 32.43
N ARG A 116 -2.87 10.11 32.56
CA ARG A 116 -3.87 9.73 31.54
C ARG A 116 -4.94 10.81 31.34
N ARG A 117 -5.39 11.47 32.40
CA ARG A 117 -6.36 12.58 32.29
C ARG A 117 -5.79 13.82 31.60
N GLN A 118 -4.47 14.01 31.67
CA GLN A 118 -3.77 15.13 31.03
C GLN A 118 -3.44 14.86 29.56
N ILE A 119 -3.49 13.60 29.14
CA ILE A 119 -3.32 13.21 27.75
C ILE A 119 -4.63 13.53 27.02
N GLN A 120 -4.66 14.64 26.27
CA GLN A 120 -5.67 14.87 25.25
C GLN A 120 -5.24 14.13 24.00
N ALA A 121 -6.10 13.25 23.46
CA ALA A 121 -5.85 12.65 22.14
C ALA A 121 -5.74 13.78 21.10
N PRO A 122 -4.56 13.96 20.45
CA PRO A 122 -4.48 14.86 19.31
C PRO A 122 -5.42 14.36 18.22
N GLY A 123 -5.80 15.24 17.30
CA GLY A 123 -6.37 14.80 16.03
C GLY A 123 -5.40 13.87 15.29
N LEU A 124 -5.90 13.15 14.28
CA LEU A 124 -5.02 12.47 13.33
C LEU A 124 -4.05 13.51 12.74
N MET A 125 -2.74 13.27 12.87
CA MET A 125 -1.75 14.23 12.39
C MET A 125 -1.34 13.93 10.96
N GLN A 126 -1.45 14.97 10.13
CA GLN A 126 -1.03 15.05 8.74
C GLN A 126 0.51 14.96 8.66
N LYS A 127 1.05 13.74 8.44
CA LYS A 127 2.42 13.56 7.92
C LYS A 127 2.30 13.12 6.47
N ARG A 128 3.30 13.49 5.66
CA ARG A 128 3.38 13.42 4.17
C ARG A 128 2.99 12.09 3.48
N GLU A 129 2.65 11.04 4.21
CA GLU A 129 2.23 9.73 3.68
C GLU A 129 0.96 9.32 4.44
N ASN A 130 -0.21 9.71 3.92
CA ASN A 130 -1.52 9.45 4.52
C ASN A 130 -1.99 8.01 4.22
N ASP A 131 -1.41 7.03 4.92
CA ASP A 131 -1.82 5.63 4.86
C ASP A 131 -2.01 5.04 6.28
N ILE A 132 -2.84 5.67 7.12
CA ILE A 132 -3.08 5.14 8.48
C ILE A 132 -3.78 3.80 8.39
N PHE A 133 -4.81 3.70 7.55
CA PHE A 133 -5.58 2.47 7.36
C PHE A 133 -5.28 1.78 6.03
N LEU A 134 -5.14 2.52 4.92
CA LEU A 134 -4.89 1.96 3.58
C LEU A 134 -3.66 1.03 3.49
N TYR A 135 -2.65 1.22 4.36
CA TYR A 135 -1.43 0.39 4.38
C TYR A 135 -1.65 -1.06 4.83
N TRP A 136 -2.72 -1.34 5.59
CA TRP A 136 -2.89 -2.63 6.28
C TRP A 136 -3.65 -3.66 5.45
N ASN A 137 -3.30 -3.81 4.17
CA ASN A 137 -4.01 -4.68 3.21
C ASN A 137 -3.67 -6.18 3.31
N MET A 138 -2.88 -6.62 4.29
CA MET A 138 -2.47 -8.02 4.46
C MET A 138 -2.53 -8.50 5.92
N PRO A 139 -2.84 -9.79 6.17
CA PRO A 139 -2.76 -10.40 7.51
C PRO A 139 -1.34 -10.46 8.09
N TYR A 140 -1.23 -10.61 9.41
CA TYR A 140 0.05 -10.60 10.12
C TYR A 140 1.09 -11.64 9.64
N GLY A 141 0.70 -12.91 9.47
CA GLY A 141 1.62 -13.97 9.04
C GLY A 141 2.21 -13.70 7.66
N THR A 142 1.39 -13.11 6.78
CA THR A 142 1.76 -12.63 5.45
C THR A 142 2.70 -11.42 5.55
N MET A 143 2.41 -10.45 6.43
CA MET A 143 3.25 -9.28 6.67
C MET A 143 4.63 -9.61 7.26
N GLN A 144 4.76 -10.66 8.09
CA GLN A 144 6.05 -11.09 8.65
C GLN A 144 7.04 -11.57 7.58
N GLY A 145 6.53 -12.26 6.55
CA GLY A 145 7.34 -12.71 5.41
C GLY A 145 7.83 -11.57 4.52
N PHE A 146 7.22 -10.38 4.63
CA PHE A 146 7.40 -9.23 3.76
C PHE A 146 8.22 -8.11 4.42
N ASN A 147 7.84 -7.71 5.63
CA ASN A 147 8.49 -6.64 6.39
C ASN A 147 9.60 -7.20 7.30
N THR A 148 10.65 -7.75 6.68
CA THR A 148 11.80 -8.36 7.40
C THR A 148 12.50 -7.37 8.35
N GLY A 149 12.40 -6.05 8.10
CA GLY A 149 13.05 -5.01 8.90
C GLY A 149 12.25 -4.45 10.09
N ILE A 150 10.91 -4.52 10.06
CA ILE A 150 10.04 -3.83 11.04
C ILE A 150 9.48 -4.81 12.08
N MET A 151 8.98 -5.97 11.66
CA MET A 151 8.29 -6.93 12.55
C MET A 151 9.26 -7.86 13.30
N ASN A 152 10.48 -8.07 12.79
CA ASN A 152 11.49 -8.98 13.36
C ASN A 152 12.47 -8.33 14.36
N ARG A 153 12.27 -7.07 14.74
CA ARG A 153 13.14 -6.44 15.74
C ARG A 153 12.86 -7.02 17.13
N ALA A 154 13.91 -7.54 17.75
CA ALA A 154 13.91 -8.01 19.12
C ALA A 154 13.51 -6.86 20.06
N SER A 155 12.63 -7.17 21.03
CA SER A 155 12.26 -6.23 22.08
C SER A 155 13.53 -5.76 22.83
N PRO A 156 13.66 -4.47 23.19
CA PRO A 156 14.79 -4.01 23.97
C PRO A 156 14.65 -4.52 25.41
N SER A 157 15.28 -5.65 25.70
CA SER A 157 15.57 -6.10 27.07
C SER A 157 16.63 -5.17 27.68
N GLY A 158 16.21 -3.98 28.11
CA GLY A 158 17.10 -2.98 28.70
C GLY A 158 17.52 -3.32 30.12
N SER A 159 18.76 -3.80 30.31
CA SER A 159 19.44 -3.87 31.60
C SER A 159 19.88 -2.47 32.05
N GLY A 160 18.96 -1.70 32.63
CA GLY A 160 19.24 -0.40 33.24
C GLY A 160 19.25 -0.47 34.77
N SER A 161 20.39 -0.13 35.40
CA SER A 161 20.59 -0.07 36.86
C SER A 161 19.43 0.64 37.59
N THR A 162 18.83 -0.03 38.57
CA THR A 162 17.87 0.57 39.52
C THR A 162 18.65 1.34 40.59
N PRO A 163 18.28 2.60 40.90
CA PRO A 163 18.79 3.30 42.08
C PRO A 163 18.62 2.44 43.34
N SER A 164 19.59 2.49 44.25
CA SER A 164 19.69 1.65 45.47
C SER A 164 18.55 1.85 46.49
N ASP A 165 17.64 2.79 46.25
CA ASP A 165 16.53 3.17 47.12
C ASP A 165 15.14 2.74 46.60
N ILE A 166 15.10 1.88 45.58
CA ILE A 166 13.89 1.29 45.00
C ILE A 166 14.05 -0.24 44.96
N VAL A 167 13.15 -0.94 45.67
CA VAL A 167 13.03 -2.41 45.59
C VAL A 167 11.76 -2.73 44.81
N MET A 168 11.89 -3.56 43.78
CA MET A 168 10.77 -4.07 43.00
C MET A 168 10.68 -5.57 43.20
N THR A 169 9.59 -6.03 43.81
CA THR A 169 9.36 -7.45 44.08
C THR A 169 8.23 -7.94 43.18
N MET A 170 8.52 -8.94 42.35
CA MET A 170 7.54 -9.60 41.47
C MET A 170 6.93 -10.78 42.23
N ALA A 171 5.62 -11.00 42.09
CA ALA A 171 5.02 -12.23 42.60
C ALA A 171 5.49 -13.44 41.77
N SER A 172 6.10 -14.43 42.42
CA SER A 172 6.34 -15.76 41.85
C SER A 172 5.02 -16.56 41.78
N SER A 173 4.89 -17.46 40.81
CA SER A 173 3.73 -18.37 40.66
C SER A 173 3.34 -19.03 41.99
N PRO A 174 2.04 -19.30 42.23
CA PRO A 174 1.56 -19.66 43.55
C PRO A 174 2.04 -21.06 43.93
N GLN A 175 3.05 -21.12 44.80
CA GLN A 175 3.09 -22.18 45.80
C GLN A 175 2.46 -21.66 47.08
N THR A 176 1.66 -22.54 47.66
CA THR A 176 0.70 -22.39 48.75
C THR A 176 1.18 -21.61 49.97
N ASN A 177 0.22 -20.88 50.55
CA ASN A 177 0.10 -20.45 51.95
C ASN A 177 1.05 -19.35 52.45
N THR A 178 0.55 -18.11 52.49
CA THR A 178 0.23 -17.40 53.75
C THR A 178 -0.40 -16.05 53.45
N SER A 179 -1.46 -15.74 54.18
CA SER A 179 -2.25 -14.51 54.12
C SER A 179 -1.47 -13.31 54.65
N THR A 180 -1.21 -12.30 53.80
CA THR A 180 -1.26 -10.86 54.14
C THR A 180 -1.02 -9.98 52.88
N SER A 181 -1.90 -8.98 52.68
CA SER A 181 -1.80 -7.86 51.72
C SER A 181 -1.73 -8.17 50.21
N ARG A 182 -2.86 -8.55 49.60
CA ARG A 182 -2.98 -8.83 48.14
C ARG A 182 -3.66 -7.75 47.29
N GLU A 183 -4.24 -6.69 47.86
CA GLU A 183 -5.10 -5.76 47.10
C GLU A 183 -4.35 -4.68 46.28
N GLY A 184 -3.11 -4.33 46.63
CA GLY A 184 -2.39 -3.21 46.01
C GLY A 184 -1.62 -3.50 44.71
N ALA A 185 -1.28 -4.78 44.43
CA ALA A 185 -0.44 -5.16 43.29
C ALA A 185 -1.25 -5.34 41.99
N SER A 186 -2.45 -5.91 42.07
CA SER A 186 -3.35 -6.08 40.91
C SER A 186 -3.81 -4.74 40.32
N SER A 187 -4.19 -3.78 41.16
CA SER A 187 -4.73 -2.50 40.69
C SER A 187 -3.70 -1.60 40.00
N LEU A 188 -2.41 -1.68 40.36
CA LEU A 188 -1.36 -0.90 39.70
C LEU A 188 -1.07 -1.47 38.30
N SER A 189 -0.97 -2.79 38.18
CA SER A 189 -0.77 -3.47 36.89
C SER A 189 -1.90 -3.17 35.90
N VAL A 190 -3.15 -3.15 36.36
CA VAL A 190 -4.30 -2.74 35.52
C VAL A 190 -4.16 -1.29 35.02
N GLU A 191 -3.74 -0.36 35.88
CA GLU A 191 -3.58 1.04 35.48
C GLU A 191 -2.36 1.24 34.55
N LEU A 192 -1.29 0.49 34.75
CA LEU A 192 -0.13 0.46 33.84
C LEU A 192 -0.50 -0.06 32.46
N LYS A 193 -1.28 -1.15 32.38
CA LYS A 193 -1.81 -1.68 31.11
C LYS A 193 -2.66 -0.64 30.39
N LYS A 194 -3.59 0.02 31.11
CA LYS A 194 -4.41 1.11 30.55
C LYS A 194 -3.59 2.30 30.08
N LYS A 195 -2.54 2.71 30.81
CA LYS A 195 -1.66 3.78 30.33
C LYS A 195 -0.91 3.35 29.07
N ARG A 196 -0.39 2.12 29.03
CA ARG A 196 0.35 1.58 27.89
C ARG A 196 -0.51 1.52 26.62
N THR A 197 -1.77 1.09 26.71
CA THR A 197 -2.68 1.07 25.55
C THR A 197 -3.01 2.47 25.04
N VAL A 198 -3.14 3.47 25.92
CA VAL A 198 -3.31 4.88 25.54
C VAL A 198 -2.04 5.44 24.91
N ASP A 199 -0.86 5.26 25.53
CA ASP A 199 0.42 5.72 24.99
C ASP A 199 0.65 5.13 23.57
N ARG A 200 0.27 3.86 23.35
CA ARG A 200 0.33 3.22 22.02
C ARG A 200 -0.71 3.76 21.04
N ALA A 201 -1.95 4.06 21.48
CA ALA A 201 -2.93 4.72 20.62
C ALA A 201 -2.41 6.07 20.11
N HIS A 202 -1.70 6.82 20.95
CA HIS A 202 -1.03 8.06 20.51
C HIS A 202 0.05 7.81 19.46
N LEU A 203 0.91 6.80 19.64
CA LEU A 203 1.91 6.44 18.62
C LEU A 203 1.25 6.06 17.29
N PHE A 204 0.09 5.39 17.34
CA PHE A 204 -0.70 5.07 16.15
C PHE A 204 -1.26 6.33 15.47
N ILE A 205 -1.93 7.21 16.23
CA ILE A 205 -2.51 8.47 15.74
C ILE A 205 -1.44 9.41 15.13
N LEU A 206 -0.22 9.40 15.68
CA LEU A 206 0.91 10.18 15.17
C LEU A 206 1.67 9.53 14.00
N ASN A 207 1.16 8.39 13.49
CA ASN A 207 1.78 7.56 12.45
C ASN A 207 3.25 7.16 12.76
N GLU A 208 3.58 6.92 14.04
CA GLU A 208 4.92 6.51 14.49
C GLU A 208 5.06 4.97 14.51
N ARG A 209 4.85 4.35 13.34
CA ARG A 209 4.77 2.88 13.15
C ARG A 209 5.93 2.13 13.79
N ASP A 210 7.16 2.61 13.60
CA ASP A 210 8.38 2.02 14.17
C ASP A 210 8.37 1.98 15.70
N GLN A 211 7.91 3.06 16.33
CA GLN A 211 7.85 3.15 17.79
C GLN A 211 6.69 2.32 18.33
N LEU A 212 5.55 2.34 17.64
CA LEU A 212 4.39 1.51 17.96
C LEU A 212 4.76 0.03 17.96
N ILE A 213 5.42 -0.46 16.90
CA ILE A 213 5.79 -1.86 16.75
C ILE A 213 6.86 -2.27 17.76
N LYS A 214 7.86 -1.42 18.04
CA LYS A 214 8.88 -1.66 19.09
C LYS A 214 8.27 -1.74 20.49
N SER A 215 7.12 -1.11 20.71
CA SER A 215 6.45 -1.12 22.01
C SER A 215 5.69 -2.43 22.29
N MET A 216 5.46 -3.28 21.29
CA MET A 216 4.62 -4.48 21.37
C MET A 216 5.44 -5.78 21.39
N ASN A 217 4.98 -6.78 22.13
CA ASN A 217 5.50 -8.15 22.02
C ASN A 217 4.93 -8.85 20.77
N GLN A 218 5.40 -10.06 20.45
CA GLN A 218 4.96 -10.79 19.25
C GLN A 218 3.45 -11.04 19.20
N ALA A 219 2.84 -11.49 20.30
CA ALA A 219 1.40 -11.75 20.35
C ALA A 219 0.59 -10.46 20.17
N GLU A 220 1.02 -9.37 20.82
CA GLU A 220 0.41 -8.05 20.65
C GLU A 220 0.53 -7.54 19.20
N ARG A 221 1.67 -7.74 18.55
CA ARG A 221 1.87 -7.38 17.13
C ARG A 221 0.92 -8.18 16.22
N GLN A 222 0.74 -9.47 16.50
CA GLN A 222 -0.18 -10.32 15.76
C GLN A 222 -1.63 -9.86 15.92
N THR A 223 -2.07 -9.59 17.16
CA THR A 223 -3.41 -9.09 17.44
C THR A 223 -3.66 -7.73 16.78
N MET A 224 -2.72 -6.78 16.89
CA MET A 224 -2.85 -5.45 16.28
C MET A 224 -2.94 -5.53 14.76
N SER A 225 -2.03 -6.27 14.12
CA SER A 225 -2.00 -6.40 12.66
C SER A 225 -3.23 -7.12 12.13
N THR A 226 -3.73 -8.14 12.84
CA THR A 226 -4.99 -8.81 12.49
C THR A 226 -6.16 -7.83 12.55
N TRP A 227 -6.25 -7.04 13.62
CA TRP A 227 -7.30 -6.03 13.78
C TRP A 227 -7.25 -4.96 12.67
N LEU A 228 -6.07 -4.44 12.35
CA LEU A 228 -5.89 -3.44 11.30
C LEU A 228 -6.24 -3.98 9.90
N TYR A 229 -5.84 -5.23 9.60
CA TYR A 229 -6.22 -5.88 8.35
C TYR A 229 -7.74 -6.10 8.26
N GLN A 230 -8.36 -6.54 9.35
CA GLN A 230 -9.82 -6.71 9.37
C GLN A 230 -10.55 -5.38 9.20
N PHE A 231 -10.02 -4.28 9.75
CA PHE A 231 -10.56 -2.93 9.50
C PHE A 231 -10.39 -2.51 8.04
N TRP A 232 -9.20 -2.71 7.46
CA TRP A 232 -8.95 -2.44 6.05
C TRP A 232 -9.91 -3.21 5.14
N PHE A 233 -10.10 -4.51 5.40
CA PHE A 233 -10.99 -5.36 4.61
C PHE A 233 -12.46 -4.97 4.78
N TYR A 234 -12.87 -4.61 5.99
CA TYR A 234 -14.19 -4.03 6.26
C TYR A 234 -14.41 -2.75 5.44
N ALA A 235 -13.47 -1.81 5.47
CA ALA A 235 -13.56 -0.55 4.76
C ALA A 235 -13.58 -0.75 3.24
N PHE A 236 -12.69 -1.61 2.71
CA PHE A 236 -12.64 -2.01 1.31
C PHE A 236 -13.96 -2.64 0.85
N LYS A 237 -14.48 -3.64 1.58
CA LYS A 237 -15.73 -4.34 1.22
C LYS A 237 -16.93 -3.40 1.30
N THR A 238 -16.96 -2.55 2.31
CA THR A 238 -18.00 -1.53 2.46
C THR A 238 -17.99 -0.53 1.31
N ALA A 239 -16.80 -0.05 0.88
CA ALA A 239 -16.67 0.84 -0.26
C ALA A 239 -17.06 0.17 -1.59
N LYS A 240 -16.52 -1.03 -1.86
CA LYS A 240 -16.77 -1.80 -3.08
C LYS A 240 -18.25 -2.05 -3.34
N TYR A 241 -19.00 -2.35 -2.29
CA TYR A 241 -20.44 -2.66 -2.40
C TYR A 241 -21.34 -1.54 -1.90
N TRP A 242 -20.82 -0.34 -1.68
CA TRP A 242 -21.62 0.80 -1.27
C TRP A 242 -22.78 1.05 -2.23
N GLY A 243 -24.00 1.18 -1.70
CA GLY A 243 -25.23 1.32 -2.50
C GLY A 243 -25.97 0.00 -2.79
N ARG A 244 -25.41 -1.17 -2.44
CA ARG A 244 -26.04 -2.48 -2.65
C ARG A 244 -25.71 -3.50 -1.55
N GLY A 245 -26.53 -4.55 -1.43
CA GLY A 245 -26.26 -5.66 -0.52
C GLY A 245 -26.32 -5.29 0.97
N PRO A 246 -25.56 -5.99 1.85
CA PRO A 246 -25.58 -5.74 3.28
C PRO A 246 -25.22 -4.29 3.64
N ARG A 247 -26.10 -3.65 4.42
CA ARG A 247 -25.88 -2.28 4.90
C ARG A 247 -24.86 -2.25 6.03
N ASN A 248 -24.85 -3.28 6.87
CA ASN A 248 -23.89 -3.44 7.97
C ASN A 248 -23.02 -4.67 7.74
N TRP A 249 -21.71 -4.48 7.79
CA TRP A 249 -20.71 -5.54 7.76
C TRP A 249 -20.20 -5.79 9.18
N ASN A 250 -20.30 -7.03 9.63
CA ASN A 250 -19.71 -7.51 10.87
C ASN A 250 -18.71 -8.64 10.55
N ALA A 251 -17.98 -9.14 11.55
CA ALA A 251 -16.97 -10.17 11.37
C ALA A 251 -17.50 -11.45 10.69
N GLU A 252 -18.74 -11.83 10.97
CA GLU A 252 -19.43 -12.99 10.42
C GLU A 252 -19.75 -12.80 8.92
N LEU A 253 -20.35 -11.66 8.55
CA LEU A 253 -20.64 -11.30 7.15
C LEU A 253 -19.36 -11.09 6.32
N LEU A 254 -18.28 -10.67 6.97
CA LEU A 254 -16.95 -10.59 6.37
C LEU A 254 -16.28 -11.97 6.26
N ARG A 255 -16.86 -13.00 6.89
CA ARG A 255 -16.43 -14.40 6.83
C ARG A 255 -15.01 -14.60 7.34
N PHE A 256 -14.59 -13.87 8.37
CA PHE A 256 -13.22 -14.04 8.88
C PHE A 256 -12.97 -15.44 9.48
N GLU A 257 -14.02 -16.13 9.93
CA GLU A 257 -13.93 -17.48 10.47
C GLU A 257 -13.70 -18.55 9.38
N ASP A 258 -14.29 -18.38 8.20
CA ASP A 258 -14.08 -19.27 7.04
C ASP A 258 -12.63 -19.29 6.57
N PHE A 259 -11.91 -18.21 6.83
CA PHE A 259 -10.48 -18.06 6.57
C PHE A 259 -9.66 -18.07 7.87
N GLY A 260 -10.26 -18.55 8.98
CA GLY A 260 -9.71 -18.58 10.32
C GLY A 260 -8.98 -19.89 10.65
N GLY A 261 -7.72 -20.00 10.22
CA GLY A 261 -6.79 -21.08 10.63
C GLY A 261 -5.66 -21.25 9.61
N ALA A 262 -4.39 -21.47 9.92
CA ALA A 262 -3.71 -21.79 11.17
C ALA A 262 -2.29 -21.22 11.11
N MET A 263 -1.92 -20.41 12.11
CA MET A 263 -0.52 -20.25 12.52
C MET A 263 -0.44 -20.32 14.05
N LEU A 264 -1.23 -21.22 14.64
CA LEU A 264 -0.95 -21.69 16.00
C LEU A 264 0.37 -22.44 15.92
N SER A 265 1.46 -21.74 16.20
CA SER A 265 2.68 -22.41 16.64
C SER A 265 2.27 -23.35 17.78
N LEU A 266 2.37 -24.65 17.54
CA LEU A 266 2.23 -25.64 18.60
C LEU A 266 3.15 -25.20 19.75
N PRO A 267 2.64 -25.10 20.99
CA PRO A 267 3.50 -24.80 22.12
C PRO A 267 4.44 -25.99 22.31
N ASN A 268 5.75 -25.73 22.25
CA ASN A 268 6.89 -26.61 22.63
C ASN A 268 7.85 -27.12 21.54
N THR A 269 8.15 -26.34 20.49
CA THR A 269 9.37 -26.58 19.70
C THR A 269 10.39 -25.45 19.92
N PRO A 270 11.61 -25.74 20.43
CA PRO A 270 12.64 -24.71 20.59
C PRO A 270 13.08 -24.17 19.23
N SER A 271 13.10 -22.84 19.09
CA SER A 271 13.64 -22.14 17.91
C SER A 271 15.07 -22.57 17.62
N ALA A 272 15.33 -23.15 16.45
CA ALA A 272 16.67 -23.27 15.91
C ALA A 272 17.03 -21.96 15.18
N ASN A 273 18.18 -21.39 15.54
CA ASN A 273 18.74 -20.14 15.01
C ASN A 273 18.86 -20.15 13.47
N PRO A 274 18.64 -19.01 12.79
CA PRO A 274 19.07 -18.85 11.40
C PRO A 274 20.54 -18.43 11.39
N SER A 275 21.43 -19.33 10.97
CA SER A 275 22.75 -18.97 10.47
C SER A 275 22.69 -18.70 8.96
N PRO A 276 23.49 -17.76 8.43
CA PRO A 276 23.42 -17.38 7.02
C PRO A 276 24.33 -18.28 6.17
N SER A 277 23.78 -18.99 5.20
CA SER A 277 24.58 -19.65 4.15
C SER A 277 23.84 -19.65 2.80
N ILE A 278 24.27 -18.69 1.99
CA ILE A 278 24.44 -18.61 0.53
C ILE A 278 24.18 -19.92 -0.25
N PHE A 279 23.31 -19.81 -1.27
CA PHE A 279 23.15 -20.60 -2.52
C PHE A 279 23.47 -22.11 -2.51
N GLN A 280 22.43 -22.92 -2.74
CA GLN A 280 22.46 -23.99 -3.75
C GLN A 280 21.04 -24.54 -4.00
N HIS A 281 20.57 -24.42 -5.24
CA HIS A 281 19.41 -25.13 -5.76
C HIS A 281 19.79 -26.59 -6.02
N SER A 282 19.02 -27.54 -5.49
CA SER A 282 18.76 -28.80 -6.20
C SER A 282 17.42 -29.40 -5.75
N PRO A 283 16.58 -29.88 -6.69
CA PRO A 283 15.28 -30.46 -6.40
C PRO A 283 15.42 -31.97 -6.19
N LEU A 284 15.06 -32.48 -5.02
CA LEU A 284 14.66 -33.88 -4.75
C LEU A 284 14.50 -34.06 -3.24
N ASP A 285 13.25 -34.08 -2.77
CA ASP A 285 12.75 -35.12 -1.86
C ASP A 285 11.27 -34.88 -1.55
N VAL A 286 10.44 -35.52 -2.38
CA VAL A 286 9.04 -35.82 -2.06
C VAL A 286 9.05 -37.03 -1.14
N ARG A 287 8.66 -36.84 0.13
CA ARG A 287 8.22 -37.95 0.98
C ARG A 287 6.90 -37.60 1.67
N MET A 288 5.85 -38.04 0.99
CA MET A 288 4.54 -38.52 1.47
C MET A 288 4.26 -38.34 2.96
N ALA A 289 3.37 -37.38 3.24
CA ALA A 289 2.41 -37.47 4.33
C ALA A 289 1.02 -37.59 3.68
N GLU A 290 0.64 -38.82 3.34
CA GLU A 290 -0.74 -39.17 2.97
C GLU A 290 -1.61 -39.03 4.23
N GLY A 291 -2.66 -38.19 4.16
CA GLY A 291 -3.67 -38.10 5.23
C GLY A 291 -4.16 -36.72 5.62
N ALA A 292 -4.39 -35.82 4.66
CA ALA A 292 -5.35 -34.71 4.79
C ALA A 292 -5.78 -34.32 3.37
N GLY A 293 -7.09 -34.33 3.11
CA GLY A 293 -7.65 -34.14 1.77
C GLY A 293 -7.05 -32.95 1.02
N GLU A 294 -6.72 -33.19 -0.24
CA GLU A 294 -6.34 -32.19 -1.25
C GLU A 294 -7.51 -31.20 -1.44
N ASP A 295 -7.45 -30.05 -0.77
CA ASP A 295 -8.24 -28.87 -1.15
C ASP A 295 -7.34 -28.04 -2.08
N GLU A 296 -7.43 -28.32 -3.39
CA GLU A 296 -6.69 -27.68 -4.48
C GLU A 296 -6.55 -26.16 -4.24
N ASP A 297 -5.37 -25.60 -4.55
CA ASP A 297 -5.20 -24.13 -4.64
C ASP A 297 -6.25 -23.63 -5.65
N VAL A 298 -7.37 -23.08 -5.17
CA VAL A 298 -8.44 -22.52 -6.02
C VAL A 298 -7.83 -21.37 -6.83
N ALA A 299 -7.34 -21.68 -8.02
CA ALA A 299 -6.80 -20.70 -8.94
C ALA A 299 -7.96 -19.89 -9.56
N PRO A 300 -7.76 -18.60 -9.86
CA PRO A 300 -8.70 -17.87 -10.70
C PRO A 300 -8.75 -18.52 -12.09
N SER A 301 -9.87 -18.36 -12.79
CA SER A 301 -9.97 -18.79 -14.18
C SER A 301 -8.91 -18.08 -15.04
N ASN A 302 -8.40 -18.75 -16.07
CA ASN A 302 -7.53 -18.12 -17.08
C ASN A 302 -8.28 -17.16 -18.02
N LEU A 303 -9.60 -17.09 -17.89
CA LEU A 303 -10.50 -16.33 -18.73
C LEU A 303 -10.77 -14.95 -18.13
N CYS A 304 -10.42 -13.89 -18.86
CA CYS A 304 -10.59 -12.49 -18.44
C CYS A 304 -12.07 -12.09 -18.32
N ARG A 305 -12.38 -11.11 -17.48
CA ARG A 305 -13.62 -10.34 -17.60
C ARG A 305 -13.34 -9.07 -18.42
N TRP A 306 -14.35 -8.30 -18.81
CA TRP A 306 -14.13 -7.07 -19.59
C TRP A 306 -15.26 -6.06 -19.47
N VAL A 307 -14.94 -4.82 -19.81
CA VAL A 307 -15.89 -3.72 -19.96
C VAL A 307 -16.19 -3.44 -21.43
N ILE A 308 -17.46 -3.22 -21.74
CA ILE A 308 -17.94 -2.65 -23.00
C ILE A 308 -18.46 -1.25 -22.71
N HIS A 309 -17.80 -0.24 -23.26
CA HIS A 309 -18.28 1.14 -23.20
C HIS A 309 -19.46 1.32 -24.16
N VAL A 310 -20.59 1.83 -23.65
CA VAL A 310 -21.81 2.06 -24.41
C VAL A 310 -22.21 3.53 -24.35
N PRO A 311 -22.83 4.08 -25.42
CA PRO A 311 -23.34 5.44 -25.38
C PRO A 311 -24.41 5.59 -24.30
N TYR A 312 -24.35 6.67 -23.53
CA TYR A 312 -25.46 7.05 -22.66
C TYR A 312 -26.70 7.28 -23.52
N THR A 313 -27.74 6.49 -23.28
CA THR A 313 -29.05 6.68 -23.90
C THR A 313 -30.01 7.09 -22.79
N PRO A 314 -30.57 8.31 -22.80
CA PRO A 314 -31.54 8.68 -21.78
C PRO A 314 -32.76 7.75 -21.89
N TYR A 315 -33.01 6.95 -20.85
CA TYR A 315 -34.18 6.10 -20.74
C TYR A 315 -34.93 6.42 -19.45
N GLU A 316 -36.25 6.25 -19.47
CA GLU A 316 -37.02 6.19 -18.22
C GLU A 316 -36.82 4.80 -17.62
N PRO A 317 -36.16 4.67 -16.45
CA PRO A 317 -36.02 3.38 -15.80
C PRO A 317 -37.41 2.86 -15.44
N LEU A 318 -37.84 1.81 -16.14
CA LEU A 318 -39.00 1.04 -15.70
C LEU A 318 -38.66 0.46 -14.33
N ALA A 319 -39.53 0.69 -13.34
CA ALA A 319 -39.34 0.13 -12.01
C ALA A 319 -39.26 -1.39 -12.14
N SER A 320 -38.06 -1.94 -11.93
CA SER A 320 -37.90 -3.39 -11.80
C SER A 320 -38.92 -3.89 -10.77
N PRO A 321 -39.58 -5.03 -11.01
CA PRO A 321 -40.47 -5.61 -10.01
C PRO A 321 -39.75 -5.64 -8.66
N PRO A 322 -40.38 -5.20 -7.56
CA PRO A 322 -39.72 -5.20 -6.27
C PRO A 322 -39.23 -6.61 -5.97
N ARG A 323 -37.91 -6.82 -6.04
CA ARG A 323 -37.31 -8.04 -5.52
C ARG A 323 -37.57 -8.03 -4.03
N ASP A 324 -38.13 -9.11 -3.53
CA ASP A 324 -38.52 -9.25 -2.13
C ASP A 324 -37.28 -9.01 -1.25
N MET A 325 -37.18 -7.85 -0.60
CA MET A 325 -36.06 -7.45 0.29
C MET A 325 -35.89 -8.36 1.51
N THR A 326 -36.80 -9.34 1.65
CA THR A 326 -36.97 -10.24 2.77
C THR A 326 -36.34 -11.62 2.53
N GLY A 327 -35.92 -11.93 1.30
CA GLY A 327 -35.22 -13.19 0.99
C GLY A 327 -33.79 -13.19 1.53
N ALA A 328 -33.36 -14.32 2.09
CA ALA A 328 -31.95 -14.58 2.39
C ALA A 328 -31.18 -14.62 1.06
N TYR A 329 -30.54 -13.51 0.69
CA TYR A 329 -29.70 -13.45 -0.51
C TYR A 329 -28.39 -14.20 -0.28
N ASP A 330 -27.86 -14.81 -1.34
CA ASP A 330 -26.57 -15.46 -1.28
C ASP A 330 -25.46 -14.42 -1.04
N LEU A 331 -24.86 -14.47 0.15
CA LEU A 331 -23.70 -13.63 0.50
C LEU A 331 -22.46 -13.98 -0.33
N ASN A 332 -22.49 -15.09 -1.08
CA ASN A 332 -21.42 -15.50 -1.98
C ASN A 332 -21.58 -14.96 -3.40
N ASN A 333 -22.74 -14.41 -3.77
CA ASN A 333 -22.95 -13.82 -5.09
C ASN A 333 -23.35 -12.34 -5.01
N PRO A 334 -22.36 -11.42 -4.99
CA PRO A 334 -22.61 -9.98 -4.96
C PRO A 334 -23.35 -9.43 -6.17
N GLU A 335 -23.38 -10.15 -7.29
CA GLU A 335 -24.09 -9.73 -8.51
C GLU A 335 -25.62 -9.79 -8.33
N ASP A 336 -26.11 -10.62 -7.41
CA ASP A 336 -27.54 -10.76 -7.12
C ASP A 336 -28.07 -9.73 -6.11
N TRP A 337 -27.17 -8.97 -5.46
CA TRP A 337 -27.53 -8.08 -4.38
C TRP A 337 -28.36 -6.89 -4.87
N PRO A 338 -29.53 -6.63 -4.25
CA PRO A 338 -30.34 -5.49 -4.64
C PRO A 338 -29.65 -4.17 -4.26
N LYS A 339 -29.92 -3.14 -5.06
CA LYS A 339 -29.60 -1.75 -4.69
C LYS A 339 -30.36 -1.37 -3.42
N TRP A 340 -29.78 -0.51 -2.61
CA TRP A 340 -30.45 0.02 -1.43
C TRP A 340 -31.70 0.82 -1.82
N PRO A 341 -32.78 0.76 -1.02
CA PRO A 341 -34.02 1.45 -1.34
C PRO A 341 -33.82 2.97 -1.37
N VAL A 342 -34.45 3.64 -2.34
CA VAL A 342 -34.36 5.09 -2.58
C VAL A 342 -34.77 5.93 -1.37
N GLY A 343 -35.70 5.43 -0.54
CA GLY A 343 -36.16 6.11 0.69
C GLY A 343 -35.29 5.87 1.93
N TRP A 344 -34.18 5.15 1.83
CA TRP A 344 -33.27 4.94 2.95
C TRP A 344 -32.32 6.12 3.11
N GLU A 345 -32.27 6.71 4.31
CA GLU A 345 -31.25 7.70 4.66
C GLU A 345 -29.88 7.01 4.73
N VAL A 346 -29.13 7.12 3.64
CA VAL A 346 -27.77 6.61 3.55
C VAL A 346 -26.87 7.49 4.44
N PRO A 347 -26.26 6.97 5.52
CA PRO A 347 -25.30 7.74 6.31
C PRO A 347 -24.06 8.06 5.47
N GLU A 348 -23.26 9.06 5.85
CA GLU A 348 -22.00 9.30 5.16
C GLU A 348 -21.06 8.10 5.34
N PHE A 349 -20.27 7.79 4.30
CA PHE A 349 -19.36 6.65 4.37
C PHE A 349 -18.35 6.78 5.52
N GLN A 350 -17.93 8.01 5.82
CA GLN A 350 -17.10 8.35 6.98
C GLN A 350 -17.75 7.92 8.29
N ASP A 351 -19.04 8.21 8.47
CA ASP A 351 -19.78 7.79 9.67
C ASP A 351 -19.78 6.26 9.78
N ARG A 352 -19.84 5.56 8.64
CA ARG A 352 -19.71 4.10 8.59
C ARG A 352 -18.38 3.58 9.10
N LEU A 353 -17.29 4.22 8.68
CA LEU A 353 -15.93 3.86 9.11
C LEU A 353 -15.73 4.17 10.60
N LYS A 354 -16.19 5.34 11.05
CA LYS A 354 -16.17 5.75 12.46
C LYS A 354 -16.98 4.78 13.34
N ASN A 355 -18.22 4.48 12.97
CA ASN A 355 -19.07 3.55 13.71
C ASN A 355 -18.44 2.15 13.78
N GLY A 356 -17.75 1.72 12.71
CA GLY A 356 -16.98 0.47 12.72
C GLY A 356 -15.89 0.47 13.80
N LEU A 357 -15.12 1.56 13.93
CA LEU A 357 -14.10 1.70 14.97
C LEU A 357 -14.68 1.75 16.38
N GLU A 358 -15.83 2.42 16.56
CA GLU A 358 -16.48 2.55 17.88
C GLU A 358 -17.08 1.24 18.39
N THR A 359 -17.75 0.51 17.50
CA THR A 359 -18.45 -0.75 17.83
C THR A 359 -17.50 -1.94 17.83
N ASN A 360 -16.47 -1.92 16.96
CA ASN A 360 -15.55 -3.03 16.73
C ASN A 360 -16.25 -4.31 16.21
N ASP A 361 -17.48 -4.22 15.70
CA ASP A 361 -18.27 -5.36 15.24
C ASP A 361 -17.69 -6.04 13.98
N PHE A 362 -16.83 -5.32 13.26
CA PHE A 362 -16.15 -5.85 12.08
C PHE A 362 -15.08 -6.89 12.41
N SER A 363 -14.56 -6.94 13.65
CA SER A 363 -13.36 -7.71 13.99
C SER A 363 -13.67 -8.95 14.84
N THR A 364 -12.92 -10.04 14.61
CA THR A 364 -12.91 -11.18 15.52
C THR A 364 -12.06 -10.93 16.77
N ALA A 365 -11.19 -9.91 16.76
CA ALA A 365 -10.41 -9.49 17.92
C ALA A 365 -11.27 -8.61 18.84
N LYS A 366 -11.41 -9.02 20.10
CA LYS A 366 -12.20 -8.27 21.09
C LYS A 366 -11.48 -6.97 21.47
N ALA A 367 -12.22 -5.88 21.57
CA ALA A 367 -11.67 -4.55 21.88
C ALA A 367 -10.79 -4.50 23.16
N HIS A 368 -11.09 -5.30 24.18
CA HIS A 368 -10.31 -5.35 25.43
C HIS A 368 -8.99 -6.13 25.34
N ASP A 369 -8.83 -6.94 24.30
CA ASP A 369 -7.62 -7.73 24.02
C ASP A 369 -6.62 -6.95 23.15
N LEU A 370 -7.04 -5.82 22.58
CA LEU A 370 -6.19 -5.00 21.71
C LEU A 370 -5.06 -4.32 22.50
N PRO A 371 -3.85 -4.22 21.92
CA PRO A 371 -2.72 -3.57 22.56
C PRO A 371 -2.79 -2.04 22.54
N VAL A 372 -3.87 -1.47 21.99
CA VAL A 372 -4.15 -0.03 21.84
C VAL A 372 -5.52 0.31 22.42
N ALA A 373 -5.69 1.56 22.83
CA ALA A 373 -6.98 2.09 23.31
C ALA A 373 -7.83 2.55 22.11
N VAL A 374 -8.73 1.69 21.61
CA VAL A 374 -9.58 1.96 20.43
C VAL A 374 -10.48 3.17 20.63
N ASP A 375 -10.98 3.39 21.84
CA ASP A 375 -11.76 4.57 22.22
C ASP A 375 -10.99 5.88 21.95
N GLN A 376 -9.67 5.87 22.14
CA GLN A 376 -8.83 7.04 21.83
C GLN A 376 -8.63 7.21 20.32
N ILE A 377 -8.55 6.11 19.56
CA ILE A 377 -8.46 6.16 18.10
C ILE A 377 -9.76 6.69 17.50
N ALA A 378 -10.91 6.17 17.93
CA ALA A 378 -12.23 6.64 17.50
C ALA A 378 -12.44 8.12 17.85
N ALA A 379 -12.06 8.55 19.06
CA ALA A 379 -12.12 9.96 19.45
C ALA A 379 -11.16 10.87 18.66
N ALA A 380 -10.01 10.36 18.23
CA ALA A 380 -9.09 11.10 17.37
C ALA A 380 -9.64 11.25 15.94
N VAL A 381 -10.25 10.20 15.41
CA VAL A 381 -10.96 10.21 14.12
C VAL A 381 -12.11 11.22 14.14
N GLU A 382 -12.89 11.26 15.22
CA GLU A 382 -13.96 12.24 15.40
C GLU A 382 -13.46 13.69 15.43
N ARG A 383 -12.24 13.93 15.92
CA ARG A 383 -11.61 15.26 15.96
C ARG A 383 -10.94 15.67 14.65
N SER A 384 -10.79 14.75 13.71
CA SER A 384 -10.13 14.97 12.42
C SER A 384 -10.96 14.38 11.27
N PRO A 385 -12.19 14.88 11.06
CA PRO A 385 -13.06 14.37 10.01
C PRO A 385 -12.45 14.50 8.61
N GLU A 386 -11.60 15.50 8.38
CA GLU A 386 -10.92 15.72 7.09
C GLU A 386 -9.98 14.57 6.73
N GLU A 387 -9.23 14.02 7.69
CA GLU A 387 -8.31 12.90 7.43
C GLU A 387 -9.07 11.60 7.15
N LEU A 388 -10.23 11.41 7.79
CA LEU A 388 -11.09 10.28 7.47
C LEU A 388 -11.69 10.41 6.07
N VAL A 389 -11.94 11.63 5.58
CA VAL A 389 -12.37 11.86 4.20
C VAL A 389 -11.29 11.45 3.19
N VAL A 390 -10.02 11.71 3.48
CA VAL A 390 -8.89 11.25 2.66
C VAL A 390 -8.90 9.72 2.56
N GLU A 391 -8.90 9.01 3.69
CA GLU A 391 -8.95 7.55 3.73
C GLU A 391 -10.20 7.00 3.00
N ALA A 392 -11.37 7.64 3.20
CA ALA A 392 -12.61 7.27 2.53
C ALA A 392 -12.53 7.40 0.99
N ILE A 393 -11.87 8.43 0.48
CA ILE A 393 -11.63 8.60 -0.96
C ILE A 393 -10.65 7.53 -1.46
N GLY A 394 -9.60 7.23 -0.71
CA GLY A 394 -8.70 6.12 -1.02
C GLY A 394 -9.44 4.77 -1.11
N PHE A 395 -10.28 4.44 -0.15
CA PHE A 395 -11.13 3.23 -0.17
C PHE A 395 -12.12 3.22 -1.34
N SER A 396 -12.63 4.39 -1.74
CA SER A 396 -13.51 4.50 -2.92
C SER A 396 -12.78 4.20 -4.22
N ILE A 397 -11.51 4.64 -4.34
CA ILE A 397 -10.62 4.34 -5.48
C ILE A 397 -10.29 2.85 -5.51
N ILE A 398 -9.74 2.29 -4.43
CA ILE A 398 -9.31 0.88 -4.41
C ILE A 398 -10.50 -0.10 -4.44
N GLY A 399 -11.68 0.32 -3.97
CA GLY A 399 -12.92 -0.44 -4.06
C GLY A 399 -13.60 -0.34 -5.43
N HIS A 400 -13.05 0.43 -6.36
CA HIS A 400 -13.57 0.64 -7.72
C HIS A 400 -15.03 1.15 -7.74
N ASN A 401 -15.45 1.93 -6.74
CA ASN A 401 -16.83 2.42 -6.65
C ASN A 401 -16.93 3.87 -7.13
N ILE A 402 -17.30 4.03 -8.40
CA ILE A 402 -17.40 5.34 -9.08
C ILE A 402 -18.47 6.23 -8.43
N GLU A 403 -19.63 5.68 -8.07
CA GLU A 403 -20.74 6.42 -7.46
C GLU A 403 -20.35 6.97 -6.09
N LEU A 404 -19.70 6.14 -5.26
CA LEU A 404 -19.20 6.54 -3.95
C LEU A 404 -18.10 7.61 -4.11
N LEU A 405 -17.12 7.40 -5.00
CA LEU A 405 -16.05 8.36 -5.25
C LEU A 405 -16.61 9.73 -5.69
N ALA A 406 -17.54 9.74 -6.64
CA ALA A 406 -18.20 10.96 -7.11
C ALA A 406 -18.96 11.67 -5.98
N THR A 407 -19.67 10.91 -5.15
CA THR A 407 -20.39 11.44 -3.97
C THR A 407 -19.42 12.07 -2.96
N GLN A 408 -18.29 11.42 -2.68
CA GLN A 408 -17.28 11.93 -1.77
C GLN A 408 -16.66 13.24 -2.26
N ILE A 409 -16.29 13.27 -3.54
CA ILE A 409 -15.78 14.46 -4.22
C ILE A 409 -16.79 15.62 -4.18
N ALA A 410 -18.06 15.33 -4.50
CA ALA A 410 -19.12 16.33 -4.46
C ALA A 410 -19.34 16.88 -3.05
N ASN A 411 -19.26 16.04 -2.02
CA ASN A 411 -19.38 16.44 -0.63
C ASN A 411 -18.24 17.35 -0.19
N VAL A 412 -16.98 17.02 -0.54
CA VAL A 412 -15.81 17.88 -0.26
C VAL A 412 -16.02 19.28 -0.87
N LYS A 413 -16.45 19.34 -2.14
CA LYS A 413 -16.74 20.61 -2.83
C LYS A 413 -17.90 21.38 -2.21
N LYS A 414 -19.03 20.71 -1.96
CA LYS A 414 -20.25 21.33 -1.43
C LYS A 414 -20.04 21.89 -0.02
N LYS A 415 -19.31 21.16 0.83
CA LYS A 415 -19.01 21.55 2.21
C LYS A 415 -17.77 22.46 2.33
N ARG A 416 -17.04 22.70 1.23
CA ARG A 416 -15.78 23.48 1.19
C ARG A 416 -14.76 22.98 2.21
N LEU A 417 -14.61 21.66 2.32
CA LEU A 417 -13.64 21.07 3.25
C LEU A 417 -12.22 21.31 2.73
N GLU A 418 -11.33 21.75 3.61
CA GLU A 418 -9.90 21.88 3.32
C GLU A 418 -9.22 20.51 3.46
N VAL A 419 -9.38 19.65 2.45
CA VAL A 419 -8.82 18.30 2.42
C VAL A 419 -7.64 18.25 1.46
N ASP A 420 -6.46 17.88 1.97
CA ASP A 420 -5.33 17.56 1.11
C ASP A 420 -5.42 16.09 0.68
N ILE A 421 -5.82 15.87 -0.57
CA ILE A 421 -5.89 14.53 -1.18
C ILE A 421 -4.60 14.21 -1.95
N GLU A 422 -3.74 15.21 -2.18
CA GLU A 422 -2.51 15.00 -2.95
C GLU A 422 -1.56 14.04 -2.25
N VAL A 423 -1.65 13.96 -0.93
CA VAL A 423 -1.01 12.95 -0.06
C VAL A 423 -1.30 11.49 -0.44
N LEU A 424 -2.44 11.20 -1.08
CA LEU A 424 -2.76 9.85 -1.57
C LEU A 424 -2.12 9.54 -2.93
N TYR A 425 -1.69 10.57 -3.66
CA TYR A 425 -1.40 10.48 -5.09
C TYR A 425 -2.54 9.74 -5.84
N PRO A 426 -3.75 10.30 -5.89
CA PRO A 426 -4.96 9.56 -6.32
C PRO A 426 -4.86 8.99 -7.74
N LEU A 427 -4.11 9.63 -8.63
CA LEU A 427 -3.86 9.14 -10.00
C LEU A 427 -2.95 7.90 -9.99
N HIS A 428 -1.91 7.92 -9.16
CA HIS A 428 -1.02 6.77 -8.92
C HIS A 428 -1.78 5.61 -8.28
N LEU A 429 -2.65 5.90 -7.31
CA LEU A 429 -3.49 4.91 -6.65
C LEU A 429 -4.46 4.26 -7.66
N ALA A 430 -5.13 5.06 -8.50
CA ALA A 430 -6.00 4.55 -9.56
C ALA A 430 -5.23 3.71 -10.59
N ALA A 431 -4.00 4.11 -10.96
CA ALA A 431 -3.15 3.33 -11.85
C ALA A 431 -2.71 1.99 -11.21
N SER A 432 -2.48 1.95 -9.90
CA SER A 432 -2.12 0.73 -9.17
C SER A 432 -3.30 -0.22 -8.93
N TYR A 433 -4.54 0.27 -8.95
CA TYR A 433 -5.76 -0.52 -8.72
C TYR A 433 -6.70 -0.47 -9.94
N LEU A 434 -6.15 -0.76 -11.12
CA LEU A 434 -6.95 -0.86 -12.34
C LEU A 434 -7.89 -2.06 -12.30
N ASP A 435 -9.13 -1.85 -12.74
CA ASP A 435 -10.15 -2.88 -12.88
C ASP A 435 -10.79 -2.78 -14.26
N GLY A 436 -10.20 -3.46 -15.23
CA GLY A 436 -10.68 -3.55 -16.61
C GLY A 436 -11.96 -4.34 -16.81
N ALA A 437 -12.45 -5.01 -15.77
CA ALA A 437 -13.70 -5.77 -15.82
C ALA A 437 -14.90 -5.00 -15.27
N GLY A 438 -14.69 -4.11 -14.31
CA GLY A 438 -15.75 -3.32 -13.69
C GLY A 438 -15.75 -1.86 -14.09
N THR A 439 -14.61 -1.16 -14.00
CA THR A 439 -14.57 0.31 -14.13
C THR A 439 -13.75 0.85 -15.29
N CYS A 440 -12.85 0.04 -15.85
CA CYS A 440 -11.88 0.40 -16.88
C CYS A 440 -11.16 1.72 -16.54
N CYS A 441 -11.55 2.83 -17.17
CA CYS A 441 -10.93 4.14 -17.03
C CYS A 441 -11.79 5.15 -16.24
N LYS A 442 -12.97 4.75 -15.74
CA LYS A 442 -13.95 5.66 -15.13
C LYS A 442 -13.51 6.28 -13.80
N ILE A 443 -12.72 5.56 -12.99
CA ILE A 443 -12.16 6.12 -11.75
C ILE A 443 -11.24 7.30 -12.08
N LEU A 444 -10.36 7.15 -13.07
CA LEU A 444 -9.50 8.23 -13.55
C LEU A 444 -10.33 9.41 -14.11
N LYS A 445 -11.33 9.12 -14.95
CA LYS A 445 -12.26 10.12 -15.49
C LYS A 445 -12.89 10.93 -14.33
N CYS A 446 -13.39 10.24 -13.30
CA CYS A 446 -13.97 10.89 -12.13
C CYS A 446 -12.95 11.79 -11.41
N LEU A 447 -11.73 11.31 -11.18
CA LEU A 447 -10.67 12.08 -10.51
C LEU A 447 -10.30 13.36 -11.30
N ILE A 448 -10.05 13.24 -12.61
CA ILE A 448 -9.64 14.37 -13.44
C ILE A 448 -10.77 15.39 -13.61
N TYR A 449 -11.98 14.97 -13.96
CA TYR A 449 -13.06 15.92 -14.27
C TYR A 449 -13.83 16.40 -13.04
N SER A 450 -13.98 15.53 -12.03
CA SER A 450 -14.81 15.84 -10.87
C SER A 450 -14.00 16.38 -9.70
N TYR A 451 -12.70 16.12 -9.59
CA TYR A 451 -11.93 16.51 -8.40
C TYR A 451 -10.73 17.41 -8.68
N ILE A 452 -9.79 16.95 -9.51
CA ILE A 452 -8.45 17.53 -9.67
C ILE A 452 -8.45 18.56 -10.81
N PRO A 453 -8.37 19.88 -10.53
CA PRO A 453 -8.23 20.88 -11.59
C PRO A 453 -6.92 20.66 -12.35
N GLY A 454 -6.85 21.05 -13.63
CA GLY A 454 -5.68 20.77 -14.50
C GLY A 454 -4.31 21.13 -13.90
N TYR A 455 -4.20 22.22 -13.12
CA TYR A 455 -2.95 22.58 -12.42
C TYR A 455 -2.55 21.59 -11.30
N SER A 456 -3.53 21.01 -10.59
CA SER A 456 -3.29 19.98 -9.58
C SER A 456 -2.93 18.63 -10.21
N VAL A 457 -3.37 18.34 -11.44
CA VAL A 457 -2.94 17.13 -12.18
C VAL A 457 -1.44 17.16 -12.43
N ILE A 458 -0.89 18.31 -12.86
CA ILE A 458 0.56 18.48 -13.08
C ILE A 458 1.35 18.23 -11.79
N ARG A 459 0.85 18.74 -10.66
CA ARG A 459 1.49 18.59 -9.34
C ARG A 459 1.43 17.15 -8.82
N ASN A 460 0.34 16.44 -9.07
CA ASN A 460 0.14 15.03 -8.68
C ASN A 460 0.71 14.03 -9.69
N TYR A 461 1.32 14.49 -10.78
CA TYR A 461 1.82 13.58 -11.81
C TYR A 461 3.05 12.79 -11.35
N GLN A 462 3.82 13.30 -10.37
CA GLN A 462 4.94 12.59 -9.75
C GLN A 462 4.73 12.40 -8.25
N ASN A 463 5.02 11.22 -7.74
CA ASN A 463 4.94 10.91 -6.31
C ASN A 463 6.24 11.23 -5.55
N THR A 464 6.27 10.95 -4.25
CA THR A 464 7.45 11.14 -3.38
C THR A 464 8.67 10.31 -3.79
N PHE A 465 8.48 9.18 -4.47
CA PHE A 465 9.55 8.35 -5.03
C PHE A 465 10.07 8.88 -6.38
N GLY A 466 9.43 9.91 -6.94
CA GLY A 466 9.74 10.44 -8.26
C GLY A 466 9.10 9.62 -9.40
N HIS A 467 8.24 8.64 -9.09
CA HIS A 467 7.49 7.88 -10.08
C HIS A 467 6.39 8.75 -10.67
N THR A 468 6.29 8.73 -12.00
CA THR A 468 5.19 9.31 -12.75
C THR A 468 3.94 8.43 -12.67
N VAL A 469 2.77 8.96 -13.03
CA VAL A 469 1.56 8.14 -13.18
C VAL A 469 1.77 7.02 -14.21
N LEU A 470 2.53 7.28 -15.28
CA LEU A 470 2.90 6.27 -16.28
C LEU A 470 3.77 5.16 -15.71
N ASP A 471 4.70 5.48 -14.81
CA ASP A 471 5.51 4.46 -14.14
C ASP A 471 4.63 3.47 -13.36
N ASN A 472 3.55 3.95 -12.73
CA ASN A 472 2.59 3.09 -12.06
C ASN A 472 1.75 2.23 -13.02
N LEU A 473 1.49 2.69 -14.25
CA LEU A 473 0.88 1.85 -15.29
C LEU A 473 1.86 0.77 -15.74
N PHE A 474 3.13 1.11 -15.95
CA PHE A 474 4.18 0.13 -16.28
C PHE A 474 4.39 -0.91 -15.18
N ILE A 475 4.42 -0.48 -13.91
CA ILE A 475 4.43 -1.38 -12.75
C ILE A 475 3.20 -2.28 -12.77
N SER A 476 2.03 -1.75 -13.12
CA SER A 476 0.79 -2.53 -13.16
C SER A 476 0.80 -3.59 -14.27
N ILE A 477 1.40 -3.30 -15.42
CA ILE A 477 1.63 -4.29 -16.47
C ILE A 477 2.59 -5.38 -15.97
N LEU A 478 3.74 -4.98 -15.41
CA LEU A 478 4.77 -5.90 -14.93
C LEU A 478 4.25 -6.81 -13.83
N LYS A 479 3.54 -6.26 -12.83
CA LYS A 479 3.00 -7.04 -11.72
C LYS A 479 1.96 -8.06 -12.20
N SER A 480 1.17 -7.73 -13.23
CA SER A 480 0.04 -8.57 -13.66
C SER A 480 0.46 -9.64 -14.67
N HIS A 481 1.52 -9.38 -15.45
CA HIS A 481 1.87 -10.20 -16.61
C HIS A 481 3.29 -10.78 -16.57
N THR A 482 4.08 -10.51 -15.53
CA THR A 482 5.43 -11.07 -15.36
C THR A 482 5.65 -11.66 -13.95
N SER A 483 6.78 -12.35 -13.77
CA SER A 483 7.27 -12.82 -12.46
C SER A 483 8.36 -11.90 -11.85
N ILE A 484 8.52 -10.67 -12.35
CA ILE A 484 9.54 -9.76 -11.84
C ILE A 484 9.24 -9.32 -10.39
N LEU A 485 10.29 -9.08 -9.61
CA LEU A 485 10.17 -8.53 -8.25
C LEU A 485 10.30 -6.99 -8.27
N PRO A 486 9.69 -6.28 -7.30
CA PRO A 486 9.77 -4.82 -7.19
C PRO A 486 11.20 -4.26 -7.22
N GLY A 487 12.14 -4.96 -6.60
CA GLY A 487 13.54 -4.56 -6.55
C GLY A 487 14.27 -4.47 -7.91
N TYR A 488 13.75 -5.12 -8.96
CA TYR A 488 14.31 -4.97 -10.31
C TYR A 488 13.80 -3.70 -11.01
N VAL A 489 12.65 -3.18 -10.57
CA VAL A 489 12.02 -1.98 -11.14
C VAL A 489 12.52 -0.73 -10.42
N ASP A 490 12.68 -0.80 -9.10
CA ASP A 490 13.23 0.29 -8.28
C ASP A 490 14.06 -0.25 -7.11
N ASP A 491 15.28 0.26 -6.95
CA ASP A 491 16.18 -0.09 -5.86
C ASP A 491 15.62 0.32 -4.47
N VAL A 492 14.71 1.30 -4.41
CA VAL A 492 13.94 1.66 -3.20
C VAL A 492 13.12 0.47 -2.70
N TRP A 493 12.69 -0.41 -3.61
CA TRP A 493 11.90 -1.60 -3.32
C TRP A 493 12.71 -2.90 -3.33
N LYS A 494 14.05 -2.83 -3.22
CA LYS A 494 14.92 -4.03 -3.25
C LYS A 494 14.61 -5.11 -2.21
N ASN A 495 13.97 -4.72 -1.11
CA ASN A 495 13.57 -5.63 -0.03
C ASN A 495 12.09 -6.02 -0.10
N GLU A 496 11.32 -5.39 -1.00
CA GLU A 496 9.90 -5.67 -1.18
C GLU A 496 9.70 -6.92 -2.03
N LYS A 497 8.69 -7.70 -1.66
CA LYS A 497 8.39 -8.98 -2.30
C LYS A 497 7.13 -8.96 -3.17
N SER A 498 6.37 -7.87 -3.18
CA SER A 498 5.13 -7.69 -3.95
C SER A 498 5.00 -6.23 -4.37
N PHE A 499 4.28 -5.99 -5.45
CA PHE A 499 3.93 -4.63 -5.83
C PHE A 499 2.70 -4.15 -5.05
N VAL A 500 2.55 -2.82 -4.99
CA VAL A 500 1.28 -2.22 -4.56
C VAL A 500 0.18 -2.61 -5.55
N GLY A 501 -0.95 -3.06 -5.02
CA GLY A 501 -2.08 -3.52 -5.82
C GLY A 501 -1.94 -4.95 -6.35
N ASP A 502 -1.03 -5.79 -5.84
CA ASP A 502 -0.98 -7.23 -6.19
C ASP A 502 -2.27 -7.98 -5.81
N ASN A 503 -3.06 -7.39 -4.92
CA ASN A 503 -4.39 -7.85 -4.53
C ASN A 503 -5.49 -7.54 -5.56
N VAL A 504 -5.16 -7.08 -6.78
CA VAL A 504 -6.11 -6.91 -7.88
C VAL A 504 -5.48 -7.28 -9.22
N ASP A 505 -6.24 -7.98 -10.05
CA ASP A 505 -5.90 -8.30 -11.43
C ASP A 505 -6.51 -7.28 -12.39
N ILE A 506 -5.70 -6.73 -13.31
CA ILE A 506 -6.17 -5.68 -14.23
C ILE A 506 -7.36 -6.16 -15.08
N CYS A 507 -7.42 -7.45 -15.45
CA CYS A 507 -8.54 -7.98 -16.23
C CYS A 507 -9.66 -8.62 -15.40
N GLY A 508 -9.67 -8.33 -14.09
CA GLY A 508 -10.77 -8.60 -13.16
C GLY A 508 -11.02 -10.07 -12.84
N ARG A 509 -9.99 -10.91 -12.91
CA ARG A 509 -10.11 -12.34 -12.53
C ARG A 509 -10.04 -12.55 -11.02
N TRP A 510 -9.38 -11.65 -10.29
CA TRP A 510 -9.42 -11.60 -8.83
C TRP A 510 -9.24 -10.17 -8.30
N ASP A 511 -9.65 -10.01 -7.06
CA ASP A 511 -9.36 -8.86 -6.21
C ASP A 511 -9.25 -9.29 -4.73
N ALA A 512 -9.15 -8.32 -3.81
CA ALA A 512 -8.97 -8.60 -2.40
C ALA A 512 -10.13 -9.36 -1.74
N ASP A 513 -11.36 -9.29 -2.28
CA ASP A 513 -12.54 -10.01 -1.77
C ASP A 513 -12.71 -11.40 -2.42
N SER A 514 -11.94 -11.70 -3.47
CA SER A 514 -12.02 -12.98 -4.18
C SER A 514 -11.58 -14.15 -3.29
N VAL A 515 -12.35 -15.24 -3.31
CA VAL A 515 -12.12 -16.43 -2.44
C VAL A 515 -10.73 -17.01 -2.66
N CYS A 516 -10.26 -17.10 -3.91
CA CYS A 516 -8.93 -17.57 -4.27
C CYS A 516 -7.83 -16.76 -3.56
N PHE A 517 -7.91 -15.43 -3.64
CA PHE A 517 -6.94 -14.53 -3.02
C PHE A 517 -6.98 -14.59 -1.49
N ARG A 518 -8.19 -14.64 -0.90
CA ARG A 518 -8.36 -14.77 0.55
C ARG A 518 -7.81 -16.08 1.12
N LYS A 519 -8.08 -17.23 0.48
CA LYS A 519 -7.48 -18.53 0.83
C LYS A 519 -5.94 -18.46 0.75
N ARG A 520 -5.42 -17.73 -0.23
CA ARG A 520 -3.98 -17.57 -0.41
C ARG A 520 -3.33 -16.78 0.71
N LEU A 521 -3.93 -15.65 1.10
CA LEU A 521 -3.47 -14.86 2.24
C LEU A 521 -3.52 -15.64 3.55
N GLN A 522 -4.55 -16.47 3.76
CA GLN A 522 -4.66 -17.36 4.92
C GLN A 522 -3.49 -18.35 5.01
N ARG A 523 -3.02 -18.87 3.86
CA ARG A 523 -1.86 -19.78 3.77
C ARG A 523 -0.51 -19.05 3.95
N GLY A 524 -0.51 -17.74 4.22
CA GLY A 524 0.72 -16.94 4.37
C GLY A 524 1.48 -16.72 3.06
N LYS A 525 0.78 -16.83 1.90
CA LYS A 525 1.35 -16.67 0.56
C LYS A 525 0.89 -15.34 -0.09
N PRO A 526 1.52 -14.20 0.20
CA PRO A 526 1.16 -12.90 -0.37
C PRO A 526 1.39 -12.76 -1.87
N THR A 527 2.45 -13.39 -2.40
CA THR A 527 2.86 -13.20 -3.79
C THR A 527 1.92 -13.91 -4.73
N ILE A 528 1.48 -13.24 -5.80
CA ILE A 528 0.68 -13.89 -6.85
C ILE A 528 1.57 -14.86 -7.63
N PRO A 529 1.18 -16.14 -7.74
CA PRO A 529 1.98 -17.14 -8.43
C PRO A 529 1.91 -16.91 -9.95
N LYS A 530 2.93 -17.33 -10.69
CA LYS A 530 3.00 -17.08 -12.14
C LYS A 530 1.85 -17.76 -12.88
N GLU A 531 1.39 -18.89 -12.38
CA GLU A 531 0.31 -19.71 -12.92
C GLU A 531 -1.07 -19.03 -12.85
N TRP A 532 -1.23 -17.98 -12.02
CA TRP A 532 -2.44 -17.16 -12.04
C TRP A 532 -2.40 -16.07 -13.11
N LYS A 533 -1.23 -15.80 -13.68
CA LYS A 533 -1.02 -14.74 -14.65
C LYS A 533 -1.11 -15.32 -16.05
N HIS A 534 -1.51 -14.48 -16.99
CA HIS A 534 -1.45 -14.77 -18.42
C HIS A 534 -0.75 -13.61 -19.14
N LYS A 535 -0.50 -13.75 -20.44
CA LYS A 535 0.10 -12.69 -21.26
C LYS A 535 -0.66 -11.38 -21.15
N PHE A 536 -0.06 -10.29 -21.62
CA PHE A 536 -0.72 -8.99 -21.63
C PHE A 536 -1.95 -9.00 -22.56
N CYS A 537 -3.14 -9.20 -21.97
CA CYS A 537 -4.39 -9.53 -22.68
C CYS A 537 -5.18 -8.29 -23.15
N HIS A 538 -6.15 -8.47 -24.04
CA HIS A 538 -6.96 -7.36 -24.58
C HIS A 538 -7.72 -6.54 -23.53
N THR A 539 -8.25 -7.15 -22.46
CA THR A 539 -8.88 -6.37 -21.38
C THR A 539 -7.86 -5.45 -20.69
N SER A 540 -6.68 -5.97 -20.37
CA SER A 540 -5.62 -5.17 -19.76
C SER A 540 -5.14 -4.08 -20.73
N VAL A 541 -4.98 -4.40 -22.01
CA VAL A 541 -4.58 -3.45 -23.06
C VAL A 541 -5.60 -2.32 -23.20
N GLN A 542 -6.89 -2.64 -23.34
CA GLN A 542 -7.98 -1.66 -23.39
C GLN A 542 -7.91 -0.72 -22.18
N THR A 543 -7.77 -1.29 -20.98
CA THR A 543 -7.76 -0.52 -19.73
C THR A 543 -6.57 0.43 -19.65
N ILE A 544 -5.37 -0.03 -20.01
CA ILE A 544 -4.17 0.81 -20.04
C ILE A 544 -4.27 1.90 -21.11
N CYS A 545 -4.72 1.57 -22.32
CA CYS A 545 -4.84 2.54 -23.41
C CYS A 545 -5.89 3.61 -23.08
N HIS A 546 -7.07 3.22 -22.61
CA HIS A 546 -8.11 4.16 -22.18
C HIS A 546 -7.64 5.04 -21.02
N PHE A 547 -6.82 4.51 -20.11
CA PHE A 547 -6.22 5.31 -19.05
C PHE A 547 -5.26 6.37 -19.61
N ILE A 548 -4.38 6.01 -20.54
CA ILE A 548 -3.43 6.93 -21.20
C ILE A 548 -4.18 8.02 -21.96
N GLU A 549 -5.19 7.64 -22.76
CA GLU A 549 -6.01 8.57 -23.54
C GLU A 549 -6.72 9.59 -22.64
N ILE A 550 -7.38 9.15 -21.56
CA ILE A 550 -8.03 10.06 -20.62
C ILE A 550 -7.02 10.94 -19.89
N LEU A 551 -5.86 10.39 -19.52
CA LEU A 551 -4.82 11.15 -18.84
C LEU A 551 -4.32 12.30 -19.72
N PHE A 552 -4.08 12.08 -21.02
CA PHE A 552 -3.47 13.09 -21.89
C PHE A 552 -4.44 13.89 -22.78
N TYR A 553 -5.72 13.55 -22.83
CA TYR A 553 -6.70 14.27 -23.65
C TYR A 553 -6.70 15.80 -23.46
N GLY A 554 -6.45 16.28 -22.23
CA GLY A 554 -6.39 17.71 -21.91
C GLY A 554 -5.05 18.18 -21.31
N LEU A 555 -4.02 17.34 -21.31
CA LEU A 555 -2.73 17.64 -20.69
C LEU A 555 -1.66 17.95 -21.74
N SER A 556 -0.66 18.73 -21.35
CA SER A 556 0.48 19.07 -22.21
C SER A 556 1.25 17.81 -22.63
N SER A 557 1.65 17.75 -23.91
CA SER A 557 2.59 16.74 -24.44
C SER A 557 3.94 16.73 -23.71
N GLN A 558 4.24 17.75 -22.91
CA GLN A 558 5.41 17.76 -22.02
C GLN A 558 5.30 16.72 -20.90
N LEU A 559 4.08 16.40 -20.43
CA LEU A 559 3.90 15.41 -19.36
C LEU A 559 4.11 13.97 -19.84
N VAL A 560 3.64 13.63 -21.05
CA VAL A 560 3.85 12.29 -21.64
C VAL A 560 5.34 12.01 -21.89
N ASN A 561 6.17 13.05 -22.01
CA ASN A 561 7.62 12.95 -22.23
C ASN A 561 8.46 13.18 -20.96
N LYS A 562 7.82 13.31 -19.79
CA LYS A 562 8.51 13.51 -18.51
C LYS A 562 9.33 12.27 -18.16
N ALA A 563 10.56 12.48 -17.69
CA ALA A 563 11.48 11.39 -17.37
C ALA A 563 10.90 10.45 -16.28
N SER A 564 11.10 9.16 -16.49
CA SER A 564 10.60 8.06 -15.65
C SER A 564 11.36 7.97 -14.34
N GLY A 565 10.67 7.61 -13.26
CA GLY A 565 11.26 7.37 -11.94
C GLY A 565 11.69 5.92 -11.71
N ILE A 566 11.35 4.99 -12.61
CA ILE A 566 11.69 3.56 -12.48
C ILE A 566 12.86 3.18 -13.38
N PHE A 567 13.49 2.04 -13.09
CA PHE A 567 14.74 1.56 -13.68
C PHE A 567 15.90 2.57 -13.57
N LEU A 568 15.83 3.42 -12.54
CA LEU A 568 16.82 4.45 -12.32
C LEU A 568 18.18 3.84 -11.95
N LYS A 569 19.24 4.26 -12.65
CA LYS A 569 20.62 3.85 -12.35
C LYS A 569 21.53 5.06 -12.21
N TYR A 570 22.70 4.83 -11.62
CA TYR A 570 23.73 5.83 -11.43
C TYR A 570 25.07 5.29 -11.94
N CYS A 571 25.84 6.14 -12.62
CA CYS A 571 27.23 5.82 -12.93
C CYS A 571 28.08 5.97 -11.66
N SER A 572 28.79 4.92 -11.27
CA SER A 572 29.62 4.92 -10.06
C SER A 572 30.88 5.78 -10.21
N GLN A 573 31.33 6.03 -11.45
CA GLN A 573 32.54 6.82 -11.72
C GLN A 573 32.24 8.33 -11.78
N CYS A 574 31.24 8.77 -12.55
CA CYS A 574 30.92 10.20 -12.71
C CYS A 574 29.73 10.68 -11.86
N GLY A 575 29.00 9.77 -11.19
CA GLY A 575 27.84 10.11 -10.37
C GLY A 575 26.58 10.47 -11.17
N LEU A 576 26.61 10.29 -12.49
CA LEU A 576 25.55 10.72 -13.39
C LEU A 576 24.29 9.89 -13.23
N LYS A 577 23.14 10.56 -13.25
CA LYS A 577 21.81 9.98 -13.10
C LYS A 577 21.33 9.45 -14.46
N LEU A 578 21.39 8.14 -14.65
CA LEU A 578 20.94 7.45 -15.86
C LEU A 578 19.43 7.24 -15.79
N GLN A 579 18.67 8.23 -16.27
CA GLN A 579 17.22 8.30 -16.15
C GLN A 579 16.54 8.14 -17.51
N LEU A 580 15.63 7.16 -17.61
CA LEU A 580 14.89 6.84 -18.84
C LEU A 580 13.80 7.86 -19.17
N ARG A 581 13.46 8.00 -20.45
CA ARG A 581 12.19 8.61 -20.89
C ARG A 581 11.09 7.54 -20.99
N PRO A 582 9.81 7.92 -21.05
CA PRO A 582 8.70 6.97 -21.03
C PRO A 582 8.75 5.92 -22.15
N LEU A 583 9.20 6.28 -23.36
CA LEU A 583 9.38 5.31 -24.44
C LEU A 583 10.56 4.34 -24.20
N HIS A 584 11.67 4.79 -23.59
CA HIS A 584 12.74 3.88 -23.15
C HIS A 584 12.25 2.95 -22.03
N THR A 585 11.47 3.47 -21.09
CA THR A 585 10.86 2.67 -20.03
C THR A 585 9.92 1.62 -20.62
N LEU A 586 9.12 1.98 -21.64
CA LEU A 586 8.26 1.03 -22.36
C LEU A 586 9.08 -0.08 -23.04
N VAL A 587 10.25 0.23 -23.63
CA VAL A 587 11.17 -0.78 -24.17
C VAL A 587 11.61 -1.77 -23.09
N LEU A 588 11.94 -1.30 -21.88
CA LEU A 588 12.31 -2.21 -20.78
C LEU A 588 11.14 -3.02 -20.25
N VAL A 589 9.94 -2.45 -20.19
CA VAL A 589 8.72 -3.21 -19.82
C VAL A 589 8.47 -4.32 -20.83
N ALA A 590 8.58 -4.02 -22.14
CA ALA A 590 8.48 -5.03 -23.20
C ALA A 590 9.59 -6.09 -23.09
N THR A 591 10.81 -5.70 -22.72
CA THR A 591 11.92 -6.63 -22.48
C THR A 591 11.62 -7.57 -21.30
N HIS A 592 11.06 -7.05 -20.22
CA HIS A 592 10.68 -7.88 -19.06
C HIS A 592 9.47 -8.79 -19.34
N LEU A 593 8.53 -8.37 -20.19
CA LEU A 593 7.50 -9.28 -20.71
C LEU A 593 8.11 -10.39 -21.56
N ALA A 594 9.09 -10.07 -22.42
CA ALA A 594 9.78 -11.06 -23.22
C ALA A 594 10.61 -12.06 -22.38
N LEU A 595 11.26 -11.61 -21.31
CA LEU A 595 12.15 -12.43 -20.48
C LEU A 595 11.44 -13.17 -19.34
N SER A 596 10.46 -12.52 -18.71
CA SER A 596 9.83 -12.97 -17.46
C SER A 596 8.31 -13.00 -17.55
N GLY A 597 7.75 -12.78 -18.74
CA GLY A 597 6.32 -12.83 -19.00
C GLY A 597 5.73 -14.23 -18.91
N CYS A 598 4.42 -14.28 -19.10
CA CYS A 598 3.67 -15.52 -19.13
C CYS A 598 3.86 -16.27 -20.46
N GLU A 599 3.43 -17.53 -20.48
CA GLU A 599 3.39 -18.31 -21.72
C GLU A 599 2.48 -17.62 -22.76
N ASP A 600 2.75 -17.89 -24.04
CA ASP A 600 2.09 -17.28 -25.20
C ASP A 600 2.23 -15.76 -25.37
N GLU A 601 3.06 -15.09 -24.57
CA GLU A 601 3.36 -13.67 -24.81
C GLU A 601 3.85 -13.45 -26.26
N ASP A 602 3.30 -12.42 -26.90
CA ASP A 602 3.56 -12.05 -28.31
C ASP A 602 3.78 -10.55 -28.48
N LEU A 603 3.81 -9.80 -27.38
CA LEU A 603 4.01 -8.36 -27.30
C LEU A 603 2.94 -7.51 -28.01
N PHE A 604 1.80 -8.07 -28.42
CA PHE A 604 0.68 -7.30 -28.99
C PHE A 604 0.30 -6.12 -28.09
N GLY A 605 0.17 -6.37 -26.79
CA GLY A 605 -0.19 -5.30 -25.85
C GLY A 605 0.86 -4.20 -25.72
N MET A 606 2.15 -4.51 -25.89
CA MET A 606 3.22 -3.50 -25.90
C MET A 606 3.20 -2.65 -27.16
N ILE A 607 2.85 -3.23 -28.30
CA ILE A 607 2.64 -2.50 -29.55
C ILE A 607 1.43 -1.57 -29.41
N ALA A 608 0.34 -2.04 -28.81
CA ALA A 608 -0.82 -1.20 -28.50
C ALA A 608 -0.47 -0.03 -27.58
N CYS A 609 0.28 -0.28 -26.49
CA CYS A 609 0.76 0.81 -25.63
C CYS A 609 1.65 1.80 -26.40
N LEU A 610 2.58 1.33 -27.22
CA LEU A 610 3.47 2.18 -28.00
C LEU A 610 2.70 3.11 -28.94
N LEU A 611 1.77 2.55 -29.72
CA LEU A 611 0.91 3.33 -30.61
C LEU A 611 0.05 4.31 -29.84
N CYS A 612 -0.52 3.91 -28.70
CA CYS A 612 -1.27 4.80 -27.81
C CYS A 612 -0.41 5.96 -27.29
N PHE A 613 0.84 5.70 -26.87
CA PHE A 613 1.76 6.76 -26.44
C PHE A 613 2.07 7.74 -27.56
N LEU A 614 2.38 7.24 -28.74
CA LEU A 614 2.67 8.05 -29.91
C LEU A 614 1.45 8.90 -30.31
N ALA A 615 0.25 8.31 -30.35
CA ALA A 615 -1.01 9.01 -30.60
C ALA A 615 -1.36 10.05 -29.52
N ASN A 616 -0.73 9.99 -28.34
CA ASN A 616 -0.87 10.98 -27.27
C ASN A 616 0.35 11.93 -27.16
N GLY A 617 1.21 11.95 -28.17
CA GLY A 617 2.28 12.94 -28.31
C GLY A 617 3.63 12.56 -27.70
N ALA A 618 3.83 11.30 -27.31
CA ALA A 618 5.15 10.80 -26.93
C ALA A 618 6.14 11.01 -28.09
N ASP A 619 7.33 11.51 -27.77
CA ASP A 619 8.35 11.87 -28.75
C ASP A 619 9.41 10.77 -28.87
N PRO A 620 9.42 10.00 -29.99
CA PRO A 620 10.37 8.92 -30.20
C PRO A 620 11.80 9.40 -30.46
N THR A 621 12.00 10.69 -30.75
CA THR A 621 13.33 11.26 -31.03
C THR A 621 14.12 11.60 -29.77
N LEU A 622 13.45 11.67 -28.62
CA LEU A 622 14.11 11.99 -27.35
C LEU A 622 15.14 10.94 -26.99
N THR A 623 16.33 11.42 -26.60
CA THR A 623 17.40 10.59 -26.09
C THR A 623 17.43 10.57 -24.56
N ALA A 624 17.98 9.50 -24.01
CA ALA A 624 18.32 9.37 -22.60
C ALA A 624 19.73 8.78 -22.48
N GLU A 625 20.41 9.14 -21.40
CA GLU A 625 21.74 8.60 -21.11
C GLU A 625 21.60 7.26 -20.40
N ILE A 626 22.05 6.21 -21.07
CA ILE A 626 21.71 4.83 -20.75
C ILE A 626 22.95 3.96 -20.78
N SER A 627 23.08 3.09 -19.78
CA SER A 627 23.98 1.94 -19.83
C SER A 627 23.17 0.66 -19.96
N VAL A 628 23.19 0.02 -21.13
CA VAL A 628 22.41 -1.21 -21.38
C VAL A 628 22.87 -2.35 -20.45
N SER A 629 24.18 -2.45 -20.19
CA SER A 629 24.72 -3.43 -19.25
C SER A 629 24.19 -3.24 -17.82
N ALA A 630 24.09 -2.01 -17.33
CA ALA A 630 23.55 -1.71 -16.00
C ALA A 630 22.03 -1.89 -15.88
N LEU A 631 21.31 -1.84 -17.00
CA LEU A 631 19.86 -2.10 -17.05
C LEU A 631 19.54 -3.61 -17.10
N LEU A 632 20.32 -4.38 -17.85
CA LEU A 632 20.10 -5.83 -18.04
C LEU A 632 20.79 -6.69 -16.98
N HIS A 633 21.87 -6.20 -16.36
CA HIS A 633 22.59 -6.87 -15.30
C HIS A 633 22.51 -6.01 -14.03
N VAL A 634 22.24 -6.62 -12.86
CA VAL A 634 22.20 -5.94 -11.55
C VAL A 634 23.62 -5.55 -11.07
N GLN A 635 24.53 -5.27 -11.99
CA GLN A 635 25.84 -4.73 -11.69
C GLN A 635 25.81 -3.21 -11.92
N PRO A 636 26.41 -2.43 -11.02
CA PRO A 636 26.47 -0.99 -11.21
C PRO A 636 27.22 -0.65 -12.50
N CYS A 637 26.87 0.48 -13.13
CA CYS A 637 27.71 1.06 -14.17
C CYS A 637 29.02 1.52 -13.50
N GLU A 638 30.10 0.77 -13.72
CA GLU A 638 31.39 1.00 -13.06
C GLU A 638 32.28 1.99 -13.83
N ILE A 639 32.08 2.12 -15.15
CA ILE A 639 32.93 2.92 -16.04
C ILE A 639 32.07 3.84 -16.91
N CYS A 640 32.48 5.11 -17.08
CA CYS A 640 31.74 6.11 -17.86
C CYS A 640 31.55 5.73 -19.34
N GLU A 641 32.47 4.96 -19.92
CA GLU A 641 32.40 4.51 -21.32
C GLU A 641 31.25 3.53 -21.58
N GLN A 642 30.55 3.07 -20.53
CA GLN A 642 29.44 2.13 -20.62
C GLN A 642 28.06 2.79 -20.74
N HIS A 643 27.97 4.12 -20.66
CA HIS A 643 26.72 4.86 -20.86
C HIS A 643 26.81 5.80 -22.07
N GLU A 644 25.73 5.86 -22.84
CA GLU A 644 25.63 6.69 -24.04
C GLU A 644 24.21 7.25 -24.23
N PHE A 645 24.06 8.26 -25.10
CA PHE A 645 22.75 8.82 -25.43
C PHE A 645 22.05 7.95 -26.48
N LEU A 646 20.97 7.29 -26.08
CA LEU A 646 20.18 6.43 -26.94
C LEU A 646 18.77 6.99 -27.12
N THR A 647 18.20 6.87 -28.32
CA THR A 647 16.74 6.94 -28.50
C THR A 647 16.09 5.65 -28.00
N ALA A 648 14.75 5.63 -27.89
CA ALA A 648 14.05 4.39 -27.54
C ALA A 648 14.26 3.29 -28.58
N PHE A 649 14.38 3.67 -29.87
CA PHE A 649 14.71 2.74 -30.94
C PHE A 649 16.11 2.16 -30.81
N ASP A 650 17.13 3.00 -30.56
CA ASP A 650 18.51 2.55 -30.41
C ASP A 650 18.65 1.56 -29.23
N LEU A 651 17.98 1.87 -28.10
CA LEU A 651 17.91 0.96 -26.96
C LEU A 651 17.28 -0.39 -27.34
N ALA A 652 16.15 -0.38 -28.05
CA ALA A 652 15.47 -1.59 -28.48
C ALA A 652 16.33 -2.44 -29.43
N GLN A 653 17.12 -1.80 -30.31
CA GLN A 653 18.07 -2.50 -31.17
C GLN A 653 19.20 -3.17 -30.39
N GLN A 654 19.81 -2.46 -29.43
CA GLN A 654 20.90 -3.00 -28.62
C GLN A 654 20.45 -4.18 -27.74
N ILE A 655 19.28 -4.06 -27.11
CA ILE A 655 18.67 -5.16 -26.34
C ILE A 655 18.34 -6.34 -27.25
N GLY A 656 17.72 -6.07 -28.41
CA GLY A 656 17.42 -7.10 -29.41
C GLY A 656 18.67 -7.85 -29.85
N ALA A 657 19.76 -7.15 -30.19
CA ALA A 657 21.01 -7.80 -30.58
C ALA A 657 21.54 -8.79 -29.53
N SER A 658 21.26 -8.54 -28.25
CA SER A 658 21.75 -9.35 -27.13
C SER A 658 20.81 -10.52 -26.77
N LEU A 659 19.49 -10.30 -26.82
CA LEU A 659 18.49 -11.21 -26.24
C LEU A 659 17.57 -11.87 -27.26
N PHE A 660 17.51 -11.40 -28.50
CA PHE A 660 16.49 -11.82 -29.47
C PHE A 660 16.41 -13.34 -29.69
N LEU A 661 17.56 -14.01 -29.77
CA LEU A 661 17.62 -15.47 -29.96
C LEU A 661 17.16 -16.27 -28.73
N THR A 662 17.07 -15.64 -27.56
CA THR A 662 16.58 -16.28 -26.33
C THR A 662 15.06 -16.29 -26.23
N TRP A 663 14.38 -15.47 -27.02
CA TRP A 663 12.93 -15.30 -26.97
C TRP A 663 12.19 -16.32 -27.82
N SER A 664 10.92 -16.56 -27.49
CA SER A 664 10.03 -17.40 -28.29
C SER A 664 9.79 -16.79 -29.69
N PRO A 665 9.42 -17.60 -30.71
CA PRO A 665 9.13 -17.07 -32.05
C PRO A 665 8.04 -15.98 -32.05
N LYS A 666 6.99 -16.12 -31.23
CA LYS A 666 5.92 -15.12 -31.10
C LYS A 666 6.45 -13.79 -30.57
N VAL A 667 7.26 -13.83 -29.51
CA VAL A 667 7.91 -12.64 -28.93
C VAL A 667 8.87 -12.00 -29.94
N GLN A 668 9.63 -12.82 -30.69
CA GLN A 668 10.52 -12.31 -31.74
C GLN A 668 9.74 -11.54 -32.83
N THR A 669 8.61 -12.08 -33.28
CA THR A 669 7.71 -11.39 -34.24
C THR A 669 7.19 -10.07 -33.65
N GLY A 670 6.64 -10.11 -32.43
CA GLY A 670 6.17 -8.91 -31.74
C GLY A 670 7.24 -7.85 -31.55
N TRP A 671 8.46 -8.25 -31.19
CA TRP A 671 9.59 -7.34 -31.02
C TRP A 671 10.00 -6.68 -32.35
N ARG A 672 9.97 -7.41 -33.47
CA ARG A 672 10.22 -6.84 -34.80
C ARG A 672 9.18 -5.78 -35.16
N VAL A 673 7.90 -6.04 -34.90
CA VAL A 673 6.82 -5.04 -35.10
C VAL A 673 7.07 -3.82 -34.21
N PHE A 674 7.32 -4.03 -32.92
CA PHE A 674 7.59 -2.96 -31.95
C PHE A 674 8.77 -2.06 -32.38
N CYS A 675 9.91 -2.66 -32.77
CA CYS A 675 11.06 -1.92 -33.29
C CYS A 675 10.75 -1.19 -34.60
N SER A 676 9.94 -1.77 -35.48
CA SER A 676 9.56 -1.14 -36.74
C SER A 676 8.69 0.09 -36.52
N VAL A 677 7.73 0.02 -35.59
CA VAL A 677 6.91 1.18 -35.20
C VAL A 677 7.78 2.31 -34.61
N LEU A 678 8.72 1.98 -33.71
CA LEU A 678 9.67 2.96 -33.16
C LEU A 678 10.51 3.62 -34.25
N ARG A 679 11.09 2.82 -35.16
CA ARG A 679 11.88 3.33 -36.29
C ARG A 679 11.07 4.28 -37.16
N SER A 680 9.92 3.82 -37.67
CA SER A 680 9.08 4.60 -38.59
C SER A 680 8.60 5.90 -37.95
N SER A 681 8.26 5.88 -36.66
CA SER A 681 7.83 7.09 -35.94
C SER A 681 9.00 8.06 -35.67
N THR A 682 10.21 7.54 -35.46
CA THR A 682 11.42 8.35 -35.29
C THR A 682 11.82 9.04 -36.58
N GLU A 683 11.81 8.30 -37.69
CA GLU A 683 12.10 8.81 -39.03
C GLU A 683 11.10 9.89 -39.45
N GLU A 684 9.80 9.62 -39.27
CA GLU A 684 8.72 10.58 -39.59
C GLU A 684 8.87 11.90 -38.84
N ARG A 685 9.16 11.86 -37.52
CA ARG A 685 9.36 13.09 -36.73
C ARG A 685 10.58 13.88 -37.17
N ARG A 686 11.70 13.21 -37.46
CA ARG A 686 12.92 13.86 -37.96
C ARG A 686 12.67 14.56 -39.30
N CYS A 687 11.91 13.93 -40.20
CA CYS A 687 11.56 14.54 -41.49
C CYS A 687 10.59 15.74 -41.36
N ASN A 688 9.69 15.73 -40.37
CA ASN A 688 8.75 16.84 -40.14
C ASN A 688 9.39 18.09 -39.52
N GLU A 689 10.49 17.98 -38.77
CA GLU A 689 11.25 19.16 -38.30
C GLU A 689 11.85 19.96 -39.47
N ASP A 690 12.20 19.29 -40.57
CA ASP A 690 12.67 19.91 -41.82
C ASP A 690 11.50 20.41 -42.69
N TYR A 691 10.35 19.73 -42.68
CA TYR A 691 9.17 20.05 -43.52
C TYR A 691 8.21 21.09 -42.91
N SER A 692 8.22 21.31 -41.60
CA SER A 692 7.36 22.31 -40.93
C SER A 692 7.55 23.73 -41.50
N LYS A 693 8.76 24.06 -42.01
CA LYS A 693 9.02 25.32 -42.73
C LYS A 693 8.50 25.38 -44.17
N ALA A 694 8.15 24.24 -44.78
CA ALA A 694 7.74 24.14 -46.19
C ALA A 694 6.24 23.83 -46.35
N TYR A 695 5.62 23.15 -45.39
CA TYR A 695 4.24 22.65 -45.49
C TYR A 695 3.16 23.71 -45.20
N GLU A 696 3.46 24.75 -44.40
CA GLU A 696 2.55 25.88 -44.19
C GLU A 696 2.25 26.68 -45.47
N ALA A 697 3.03 26.50 -46.54
CA ALA A 697 2.88 27.23 -47.79
C ALA A 697 2.10 26.48 -48.90
N ALA A 698 1.73 25.20 -48.73
CA ALA A 698 1.45 24.34 -49.89
C ALA A 698 0.12 23.54 -49.95
N ASN A 699 -0.77 23.56 -48.96
CA ASN A 699 -1.99 22.71 -49.05
C ASN A 699 -3.27 23.36 -48.49
N GLU A 700 -3.99 24.08 -49.35
CA GLU A 700 -5.40 24.46 -49.18
C GLU A 700 -6.38 23.34 -49.61
N ASP A 701 -5.94 22.26 -50.29
CA ASP A 701 -6.82 21.32 -51.00
C ASP A 701 -6.76 19.83 -50.55
N ASN A 702 -6.50 19.52 -49.27
CA ASN A 702 -6.54 18.11 -48.81
C ASN A 702 -7.90 17.74 -48.15
N PRO A 703 -8.78 16.94 -48.79
CA PRO A 703 -10.13 16.62 -48.31
C PRO A 703 -10.17 15.63 -47.13
N SER A 704 -9.03 15.38 -46.48
CA SER A 704 -8.87 14.51 -45.30
C SER A 704 -8.48 15.27 -44.03
N ARG A 705 -8.53 16.60 -44.08
CA ARG A 705 -8.41 17.48 -42.92
C ARG A 705 -9.68 17.36 -42.07
N CYS A 706 -9.53 17.29 -40.75
CA CYS A 706 -10.67 17.29 -39.83
C CYS A 706 -11.42 18.63 -39.98
N GLU A 707 -12.46 18.68 -40.80
CA GLU A 707 -13.34 19.85 -40.90
C GLU A 707 -14.01 20.06 -39.54
N GLY A 708 -13.54 21.02 -38.75
CA GLY A 708 -14.22 21.45 -37.51
C GLY A 708 -13.33 21.79 -36.32
N TRP A 709 -12.03 21.45 -36.31
CA TRP A 709 -11.10 21.83 -35.23
C TRP A 709 -10.00 22.74 -35.76
N ASP A 710 -10.37 23.99 -36.07
CA ASP A 710 -9.40 25.07 -36.31
C ASP A 710 -9.08 25.77 -34.98
N ASP A 711 -8.66 25.01 -33.96
CA ASP A 711 -8.21 25.53 -32.67
C ASP A 711 -6.67 25.67 -32.61
N GLY A 712 -5.97 25.67 -33.75
CA GLY A 712 -4.52 25.79 -33.77
C GLY A 712 -3.76 24.63 -33.07
N SER A 713 -4.44 23.59 -32.59
CA SER A 713 -3.84 22.37 -32.03
C SER A 713 -4.06 21.18 -32.97
N ASN A 714 -3.46 21.22 -34.16
CA ASN A 714 -3.41 20.07 -35.06
C ASN A 714 -2.65 18.90 -34.39
N ARG A 715 -3.36 18.04 -33.66
CA ARG A 715 -2.82 16.84 -32.97
C ARG A 715 -2.60 15.68 -33.96
N HIS A 716 -1.82 15.90 -35.00
CA HIS A 716 -1.38 14.82 -35.91
C HIS A 716 -0.08 14.21 -35.39
N PHE A 717 -0.14 13.38 -34.35
CA PHE A 717 1.09 12.89 -33.70
C PHE A 717 1.82 11.79 -34.49
N PHE A 718 1.15 11.09 -35.42
CA PHE A 718 1.80 10.23 -36.41
C PHE A 718 2.25 10.98 -37.69
N GLY A 719 2.10 12.31 -37.76
CA GLY A 719 2.56 13.11 -38.89
C GLY A 719 1.89 12.72 -40.22
N ALA A 720 2.69 12.60 -41.29
CA ALA A 720 2.25 12.18 -42.61
C ALA A 720 2.23 10.65 -42.79
N ASN A 721 2.63 9.88 -41.78
CA ASN A 721 2.73 8.43 -41.86
C ASN A 721 1.37 7.74 -41.69
N LYS A 722 0.65 7.61 -42.81
CA LYS A 722 -0.67 6.97 -42.88
C LYS A 722 -0.69 5.54 -42.33
N ASN A 723 0.39 4.80 -42.52
CA ASN A 723 0.49 3.42 -42.03
C ASN A 723 0.38 3.37 -40.51
N MET A 724 0.97 4.31 -39.77
CA MET A 724 0.87 4.30 -38.29
C MET A 724 -0.56 4.57 -37.80
N SER A 725 -1.29 5.50 -38.43
CA SER A 725 -2.71 5.73 -38.10
C SER A 725 -3.59 4.51 -38.43
N ILE A 726 -3.36 3.86 -39.59
CA ILE A 726 -4.07 2.61 -39.96
C ILE A 726 -3.79 1.52 -38.92
N LEU A 727 -2.52 1.35 -38.52
CA LEU A 727 -2.14 0.35 -37.54
C LEU A 727 -2.81 0.60 -36.20
N TRP A 728 -2.81 1.85 -35.73
CA TRP A 728 -3.42 2.20 -34.46
C TRP A 728 -4.92 1.91 -34.46
N ALA A 729 -5.63 2.31 -35.52
CA ALA A 729 -7.05 2.01 -35.66
C ALA A 729 -7.32 0.50 -35.71
N ALA A 730 -6.47 -0.29 -36.39
CA ALA A 730 -6.61 -1.75 -36.45
C ALA A 730 -6.37 -2.40 -35.08
N VAL A 731 -5.37 -1.93 -34.32
CA VAL A 731 -5.08 -2.41 -32.96
C VAL A 731 -6.21 -2.05 -31.99
N GLN A 732 -6.74 -0.83 -32.06
CA GLN A 732 -7.93 -0.42 -31.29
C GLN A 732 -9.12 -1.32 -31.59
N THR A 733 -9.37 -1.57 -32.87
CA THR A 733 -10.45 -2.46 -33.31
C THR A 733 -10.27 -3.86 -32.73
N GLU A 734 -9.07 -4.44 -32.81
CA GLU A 734 -8.79 -5.78 -32.28
C GLU A 734 -9.08 -5.88 -30.78
N PHE A 735 -8.49 -4.99 -29.95
CA PHE A 735 -8.71 -5.09 -28.50
C PHE A 735 -10.10 -4.61 -28.07
N LEU A 736 -10.88 -3.94 -28.91
CA LEU A 736 -12.28 -3.56 -28.62
C LEU A 736 -13.30 -4.56 -29.14
N THR A 737 -12.92 -5.56 -29.92
CA THR A 737 -13.87 -6.52 -30.55
C THR A 737 -13.63 -7.97 -30.18
N TYR A 738 -12.40 -8.32 -29.76
CA TYR A 738 -12.03 -9.72 -29.54
C TYR A 738 -11.60 -10.03 -28.11
N ARG A 739 -12.15 -11.10 -27.52
CA ARG A 739 -11.72 -11.71 -26.25
C ARG A 739 -11.57 -13.21 -26.40
N ARG A 740 -10.67 -13.79 -25.62
CA ARG A 740 -10.55 -15.25 -25.46
C ARG A 740 -11.78 -15.78 -24.70
N LEU A 741 -12.60 -16.62 -25.34
CA LEU A 741 -13.85 -17.13 -24.75
C LEU A 741 -13.67 -18.47 -24.05
N LYS A 742 -12.76 -19.31 -24.55
CA LYS A 742 -12.37 -20.61 -24.01
C LYS A 742 -10.85 -20.71 -23.86
N GLU A 743 -10.39 -21.63 -23.01
CA GLU A 743 -8.96 -21.81 -22.76
C GLU A 743 -8.16 -22.24 -23.99
N ASP A 744 -8.78 -22.80 -25.03
CA ASP A 744 -8.05 -23.15 -26.27
C ASP A 744 -8.18 -22.08 -27.37
N ASP A 745 -8.98 -21.03 -27.14
CA ASP A 745 -9.14 -19.96 -28.12
C ASP A 745 -7.83 -19.15 -28.23
N PRO A 746 -7.48 -18.65 -29.44
CA PRO A 746 -6.29 -17.83 -29.61
C PRO A 746 -6.44 -16.49 -28.88
N TRP A 747 -5.30 -15.90 -28.53
CA TRP A 747 -5.26 -14.60 -27.85
C TRP A 747 -5.53 -13.40 -28.75
N ILE A 748 -5.30 -13.57 -30.04
CA ILE A 748 -5.53 -12.58 -31.10
C ILE A 748 -6.54 -13.19 -32.09
N SER A 749 -7.44 -12.38 -32.63
CA SER A 749 -8.45 -12.81 -33.59
C SER A 749 -7.82 -13.28 -34.91
N GLU A 750 -8.60 -14.02 -35.71
CA GLU A 750 -8.21 -14.37 -37.08
C GLU A 750 -8.10 -13.16 -38.03
N HIS A 751 -8.51 -11.96 -37.58
CA HIS A 751 -8.46 -10.73 -38.36
C HIS A 751 -7.17 -9.93 -38.15
N PHE A 752 -6.32 -10.33 -37.20
CA PHE A 752 -5.07 -9.64 -36.88
C PHE A 752 -3.90 -10.61 -36.85
N ASN A 753 -3.05 -10.57 -37.87
CA ASN A 753 -1.88 -11.44 -38.00
C ASN A 753 -0.58 -10.65 -37.74
N MET A 754 0.18 -11.08 -36.74
CA MET A 754 1.41 -10.41 -36.30
C MET A 754 2.59 -10.64 -37.26
N GLU A 755 2.65 -11.81 -37.90
CA GLU A 755 3.66 -12.15 -38.89
C GLU A 755 3.50 -11.32 -40.18
N ASP A 756 2.28 -11.25 -40.72
CA ASP A 756 1.96 -10.44 -41.91
C ASP A 756 2.24 -8.95 -41.64
N LEU A 757 1.92 -8.48 -40.44
CA LEU A 757 2.24 -7.12 -40.00
C LEU A 757 3.76 -6.88 -39.94
N ALA A 758 4.52 -7.82 -39.37
CA ALA A 758 5.97 -7.71 -39.29
C ALA A 758 6.62 -7.65 -40.67
N GLU A 759 6.16 -8.47 -41.61
CA GLU A 759 6.64 -8.49 -43.00
C GLU A 759 6.28 -7.18 -43.73
N GLY A 760 5.02 -6.74 -43.63
CA GLY A 760 4.57 -5.49 -44.27
C GLY A 760 5.35 -4.26 -43.79
N LEU A 761 5.56 -4.13 -42.47
CA LEU A 761 6.36 -3.04 -41.90
C LEU A 761 7.85 -3.14 -42.25
N HIS A 762 8.38 -4.34 -42.50
CA HIS A 762 9.76 -4.53 -42.91
C HIS A 762 10.01 -4.07 -44.35
N ILE A 763 9.10 -4.42 -45.27
CA ILE A 763 9.19 -4.08 -46.69
C ILE A 763 8.79 -2.61 -46.95
N GLY A 764 8.06 -2.00 -46.01
CA GLY A 764 7.57 -0.62 -46.14
C GLY A 764 6.31 -0.52 -47.01
N GLU A 765 5.58 -1.64 -47.15
CA GLU A 765 4.32 -1.67 -47.89
C GLU A 765 3.14 -1.16 -47.04
N GLU A 766 1.99 -1.01 -47.68
CA GLU A 766 0.73 -0.72 -47.00
C GLU A 766 0.39 -1.82 -45.98
N ILE A 767 -0.20 -1.44 -44.85
CA ILE A 767 -0.52 -2.38 -43.76
C ILE A 767 -1.60 -3.37 -44.21
N ARG A 768 -1.20 -4.64 -44.30
CA ARG A 768 -2.04 -5.77 -44.72
C ARG A 768 -2.57 -6.55 -43.53
N VAL A 769 -3.37 -5.90 -42.68
CA VAL A 769 -4.07 -6.57 -41.58
C VAL A 769 -5.48 -6.98 -42.03
N GLY A 770 -5.94 -8.16 -41.63
CA GLY A 770 -7.22 -8.72 -42.06
C GLY A 770 -8.42 -7.80 -41.78
N LEU A 771 -8.40 -7.05 -40.68
CA LEU A 771 -9.41 -6.01 -40.36
C LEU A 771 -9.54 -4.95 -41.47
N VAL A 772 -8.41 -4.51 -42.04
CA VAL A 772 -8.35 -3.51 -43.12
C VAL A 772 -8.78 -4.16 -44.43
N GLN A 773 -8.20 -5.31 -44.77
CA GLN A 773 -8.46 -6.00 -46.03
C GLN A 773 -9.92 -6.44 -46.20
N LYS A 774 -10.55 -6.88 -45.10
CA LYS A 774 -11.95 -7.30 -45.07
C LYS A 774 -12.92 -6.11 -44.91
N GLY A 775 -12.42 -4.88 -44.74
CA GLY A 775 -13.25 -3.68 -44.60
C GLY A 775 -14.15 -3.70 -43.37
N LEU A 776 -13.66 -4.25 -42.25
CA LEU A 776 -14.42 -4.44 -41.01
C LEU A 776 -14.43 -3.19 -40.12
N MET A 777 -13.46 -2.30 -40.31
CA MET A 777 -13.28 -1.09 -39.51
C MET A 777 -14.20 0.04 -39.99
N GLU A 778 -14.69 0.84 -39.04
CA GLU A 778 -15.38 2.09 -39.31
C GLU A 778 -14.42 3.16 -39.87
N HIS A 779 -14.95 4.25 -40.43
CA HIS A 779 -14.15 5.37 -40.89
C HIS A 779 -13.29 5.98 -39.75
N PHE A 780 -12.00 6.16 -40.02
CA PHE A 780 -11.03 6.80 -39.11
C PHE A 780 -10.28 7.93 -39.80
N CYS A 781 -9.82 8.91 -39.02
CA CYS A 781 -9.02 10.05 -39.48
C CYS A 781 -7.52 9.74 -39.38
N TYR A 782 -6.70 10.36 -40.23
CA TYR A 782 -5.23 10.40 -40.07
C TYR A 782 -4.75 11.31 -38.93
N CYS A 783 -5.69 11.89 -38.18
CA CYS A 783 -5.48 12.60 -36.93
C CYS A 783 -5.66 11.70 -35.69
N ASP A 784 -5.73 10.39 -35.90
CA ASP A 784 -5.81 9.36 -34.85
C ASP A 784 -7.14 9.36 -34.08
N VAL A 785 -8.12 10.10 -34.59
CA VAL A 785 -9.50 10.16 -34.08
C VAL A 785 -10.43 9.32 -34.96
N LEU A 786 -11.10 8.34 -34.35
CA LEU A 786 -12.20 7.60 -34.97
C LEU A 786 -13.41 8.54 -35.16
N TRP A 787 -14.02 8.54 -36.34
CA TRP A 787 -14.95 9.61 -36.75
C TRP A 787 -16.27 9.66 -35.96
N SER A 788 -16.65 8.61 -35.25
CA SER A 788 -17.84 8.57 -34.38
C SER A 788 -17.54 8.96 -32.93
N ALA A 789 -16.27 9.19 -32.58
CA ALA A 789 -15.85 9.74 -31.28
C ALA A 789 -15.93 11.29 -31.22
N LYS A 790 -16.62 11.92 -32.19
CA LYS A 790 -16.79 13.38 -32.38
C LYS A 790 -17.63 14.09 -31.29
N ASP A 791 -17.83 13.48 -30.12
CA ASP A 791 -18.55 14.15 -29.02
C ASP A 791 -17.66 15.24 -28.38
N ASP A 792 -18.27 16.33 -27.91
CA ASP A 792 -17.58 17.46 -27.22
C ASP A 792 -16.81 17.06 -25.95
N MET A 793 -16.94 15.80 -25.50
CA MET A 793 -16.36 15.28 -24.26
C MET A 793 -15.29 14.20 -24.52
N PRO A 794 -14.12 14.31 -23.85
CA PRO A 794 -13.11 13.25 -23.81
C PRO A 794 -13.70 11.89 -23.50
N ARG A 795 -13.58 10.96 -24.46
CA ARG A 795 -13.86 9.56 -24.22
C ARG A 795 -12.95 8.68 -25.07
N PRO A 796 -12.50 7.53 -24.51
CA PRO A 796 -11.87 6.51 -25.33
C PRO A 796 -12.86 5.97 -26.37
N PRO A 797 -12.36 5.36 -27.46
CA PRO A 797 -13.22 4.75 -28.45
C PRO A 797 -14.03 3.58 -27.86
N ARG A 798 -15.28 3.49 -28.29
CA ARG A 798 -16.23 2.43 -27.94
C ARG A 798 -16.22 1.37 -29.04
N LEU A 799 -16.82 0.21 -28.75
CA LEU A 799 -17.01 -0.85 -29.74
C LEU A 799 -17.71 -0.35 -31.02
N GLY A 800 -18.76 0.47 -30.85
CA GLY A 800 -19.49 1.07 -31.97
C GLY A 800 -18.68 2.10 -32.76
N ASP A 801 -17.54 2.57 -32.23
CA ASP A 801 -16.71 3.56 -32.92
C ASP A 801 -15.68 2.95 -33.87
N VAL A 802 -15.37 1.66 -33.69
CA VAL A 802 -14.33 0.96 -34.45
C VAL A 802 -14.88 0.02 -35.50
N CYS A 803 -16.16 -0.36 -35.41
CA CYS A 803 -16.77 -1.39 -36.24
C CYS A 803 -17.74 -0.83 -37.27
N LYS A 804 -17.53 -1.13 -38.56
CA LYS A 804 -18.49 -0.84 -39.62
C LYS A 804 -19.77 -1.71 -39.54
N GLY A 805 -19.65 -2.87 -38.92
CA GLY A 805 -20.74 -3.81 -38.65
C GLY A 805 -20.39 -4.69 -37.45
N TYR A 806 -21.38 -5.35 -36.84
CA TYR A 806 -21.12 -6.15 -35.64
C TYR A 806 -20.42 -7.48 -36.00
N PHE A 807 -19.17 -7.65 -35.57
CA PHE A 807 -18.39 -8.90 -35.67
C PHE A 807 -17.67 -9.27 -34.36
N ALA A 808 -17.92 -8.51 -33.29
CA ALA A 808 -17.28 -8.70 -32.00
C ALA A 808 -17.74 -10.00 -31.32
N ASN A 809 -16.89 -10.58 -30.48
CA ASN A 809 -17.22 -11.77 -29.68
C ASN A 809 -17.42 -11.45 -28.19
N LEU A 810 -17.86 -10.23 -27.89
CA LEU A 810 -17.90 -9.68 -26.53
C LEU A 810 -19.20 -9.93 -25.76
N ASP A 811 -20.25 -10.44 -26.43
CA ASP A 811 -21.59 -10.61 -25.85
C ASP A 811 -21.67 -11.81 -24.89
N ARG A 812 -20.95 -11.73 -23.77
CA ARG A 812 -20.95 -12.72 -22.68
C ARG A 812 -21.38 -12.08 -21.39
N TRP A 813 -22.69 -12.12 -21.12
CA TRP A 813 -23.31 -11.48 -19.95
C TRP A 813 -22.71 -11.91 -18.59
N ASP A 814 -22.10 -13.10 -18.52
CA ASP A 814 -21.44 -13.63 -17.33
C ASP A 814 -20.03 -13.04 -17.09
N ARG A 815 -19.45 -12.36 -18.08
CA ARG A 815 -18.06 -11.83 -18.05
C ARG A 815 -17.93 -10.37 -18.51
N ALA A 816 -18.97 -9.83 -19.14
CA ALA A 816 -19.01 -8.47 -19.68
C ALA A 816 -19.77 -7.52 -18.76
N THR A 817 -19.16 -6.38 -18.44
CA THR A 817 -19.81 -5.24 -17.79
C THR A 817 -20.06 -4.14 -18.81
N TYR A 818 -21.25 -3.56 -18.82
CA TYR A 818 -21.59 -2.46 -19.72
C TYR A 818 -21.48 -1.13 -18.96
N LEU A 819 -20.60 -0.24 -19.43
CA LEU A 819 -20.40 1.07 -18.82
C LEU A 819 -20.91 2.17 -19.74
N GLU A 820 -21.89 2.93 -19.27
CA GLU A 820 -22.39 4.10 -19.97
C GLU A 820 -21.36 5.24 -19.92
N ASP A 821 -21.10 5.88 -21.06
CA ASP A 821 -20.12 6.96 -21.22
C ASP A 821 -20.64 8.37 -21.35
#